data_AF-A0A2N2DBZ3-F1
#
_entry.id   AF-A0A2N2DBZ3-F1
#
_cell.length_a   1.000
_cell.length_b   1.000
_cell.length_c   1.000
_cell.angle_alpha   90.00
_cell.angle_beta   90.00
_cell.angle_gamma   90.00
#
_symmetry.space_group_name_H-M   'P 1'
#
loop_
_entity.id
_entity.type
_entity.pdbx_description
1 polymer ?
#
loop_
_entity_poly.entity_id
_entity_poly.type
_entity_poly.pdbx_seq_one_letter_code
_entity_poly.pdbx_strand_id
1 'polypeptide(L)'
;MGRKIVRAYHSMTPVRRLIWVSMLVLVLIMTTVVVAAAGTITFSNLTPLNGATIESPNLTISAYIKDSTDNLNIGTISMKIDGQAVSPSFKYKGYWVTDTCTGQQYWVTQTNKEGTVQFNATNLAHGQHTVELSISDKNGTPSTVTWSFNVRTRAETAGFSSRILADGSVTGAGKPLIEVLAAVTEGVISAADVQMSVDGEQVIPVINPGSLAGTYKISYTPVNLLNDGSHNVELAVSNPSLGTNNSTTWSFSVDRTPQLISLSPQDGASVGTTAPKISVNVRDTYDNLNNNSAAMKIDGIPVTPVFSYKGKWLVDTCTGTSYYYVQSYKEGILEYHANLSDGPHTAEISIADVSGNVLTKQWSFNVASKPVFSEITPADGTQTGSISAVSARVTDESGINPASIVMKINNSNVNYTYDPATGIIKYDFDFSTGNYSVFVSAADTSGNVGTAKWIFTMSDTAPLLKAVMGVDGKTITDGYLKFSAELTDVVDIAPDTAVTLNGQVIPANIRYDGYIDSCSGDYLVRSKKKVYINYSGIIPDGQHTLSLSWGNVFGYSDSRTWTVNVESKPSITNWQPKNYISDTTSPITVNVKDVNTGIDPASVVMKLNGQDVNFDYDPVSGSLTYTPAEALPNEAYYNVSVSAQDNGGLSTSLNWTFYISTYPEMADSGMESCSACHETYPKSAIPFQSLHKNVSFYGSHSDNRCYACHSYISYPAECWQCHGEEDGSGGWIDEAPHGSTPNIKYRLQNYDTTKAFRVLENREMWDCVICHQPNSPVLGWSGALVKPTRILNNHDIPELHKTAESSCNDCHALSLTREHAREGRVDQDGGSITCNTCHKSTDPGVMAAITDKNKNCSACHGMADHESLHTGDLDSNCQTCHVSALSQEHLNNPKTNPDKDYNCETCHTSSADNKVKRTIAANNLNCAGCHTQGHNILFVDKVPADIPIYSGFAWTLPIEASIFNGDTSTPAGYEAGQVVFSNRRHDITIDELWSYYNEQLTANGWQLMSDAPQPGAAVISAEFEKQARYVTVKCYSTELSDGAGPTSYGYRTEIWYK
;
A
#
# COMPACT_ATOMS: atom_id res chain seq x y z
N MET A 1 -61.93 -72.41 -84.14
CA MET A 1 -63.32 -72.91 -84.05
C MET A 1 -63.47 -73.58 -82.69
N GLY A 2 -64.17 -72.98 -81.74
CA GLY A 2 -65.63 -72.98 -81.74
C GLY A 2 -66.10 -74.21 -80.96
N ARG A 3 -65.95 -74.18 -79.64
CA ARG A 3 -67.09 -74.24 -78.71
C ARG A 3 -68.26 -75.08 -79.22
N LYS A 4 -68.47 -76.16 -78.46
CA LYS A 4 -69.73 -76.52 -77.82
C LYS A 4 -70.78 -77.25 -78.67
N ILE A 5 -71.43 -78.16 -77.93
CA ILE A 5 -72.72 -78.83 -78.18
C ILE A 5 -72.52 -80.02 -79.12
N VAL A 6 -72.65 -81.27 -78.68
CA VAL A 6 -73.87 -82.01 -78.30
C VAL A 6 -73.36 -83.24 -77.52
N ARG A 7 -73.70 -83.59 -76.27
CA ARG A 7 -74.97 -83.57 -75.55
C ARG A 7 -76.08 -84.38 -76.22
N ALA A 8 -75.87 -85.68 -76.50
CA ALA A 8 -76.93 -86.71 -76.54
C ALA A 8 -76.40 -88.09 -76.96
N TYR A 9 -76.02 -88.93 -76.00
CA TYR A 9 -76.50 -90.33 -75.99
C TYR A 9 -76.61 -90.81 -74.55
N HIS A 10 -77.24 -89.97 -73.70
CA HIS A 10 -78.20 -90.51 -72.75
C HIS A 10 -79.34 -91.12 -73.57
N SER A 11 -79.13 -92.35 -73.99
CA SER A 11 -80.19 -93.32 -74.20
C SER A 11 -79.51 -94.67 -74.07
N MET A 12 -79.33 -95.07 -72.81
CA MET A 12 -79.97 -96.28 -72.28
C MET A 12 -80.20 -97.43 -73.30
N THR A 13 -79.94 -98.68 -72.98
CA THR A 13 -80.21 -99.31 -71.69
C THR A 13 -79.34 -100.54 -71.45
N PRO A 14 -79.21 -100.91 -70.16
CA PRO A 14 -78.46 -102.05 -69.69
C PRO A 14 -79.19 -103.34 -70.07
N VAL A 15 -78.46 -104.45 -70.18
CA VAL A 15 -78.97 -105.79 -70.56
C VAL A 15 -79.05 -106.03 -72.08
N ARG A 16 -78.06 -105.52 -72.82
CA ARG A 16 -77.55 -106.07 -74.09
C ARG A 16 -76.01 -106.12 -74.13
N ARG A 17 -75.27 -105.74 -73.07
CA ARG A 17 -74.86 -106.58 -71.91
C ARG A 17 -75.25 -108.05 -72.06
N LEU A 18 -74.22 -108.89 -71.96
CA LEU A 18 -74.20 -110.34 -71.90
C LEU A 18 -74.35 -111.08 -73.25
N ILE A 19 -73.21 -111.67 -73.64
CA ILE A 19 -73.05 -112.84 -74.50
C ILE A 19 -73.33 -112.51 -75.99
N TRP A 20 -72.37 -112.55 -76.90
CA TRP A 20 -71.69 -113.74 -77.43
C TRP A 20 -70.61 -113.17 -78.38
N VAL A 21 -69.31 -113.22 -78.10
CA VAL A 21 -68.46 -114.42 -77.99
C VAL A 21 -68.60 -115.31 -79.22
N SER A 22 -67.42 -115.71 -79.74
CA SER A 22 -67.19 -116.78 -80.72
C SER A 22 -67.36 -116.32 -82.17
N MET A 23 -66.45 -116.55 -83.11
CA MET A 23 -65.25 -117.36 -83.19
C MET A 23 -64.62 -117.04 -84.58
N LEU A 24 -63.28 -117.01 -84.74
CA LEU A 24 -62.48 -118.00 -85.50
C LEU A 24 -62.97 -118.20 -86.96
N VAL A 25 -62.21 -118.19 -88.07
CA VAL A 25 -60.78 -118.37 -88.42
C VAL A 25 -60.62 -118.02 -89.93
N LEU A 26 -59.38 -117.98 -90.42
CA LEU A 26 -58.81 -118.72 -91.59
C LEU A 26 -58.20 -117.88 -92.75
N VAL A 27 -56.92 -118.18 -93.05
CA VAL A 27 -56.23 -118.22 -94.38
C VAL A 27 -55.91 -116.88 -95.09
N LEU A 28 -54.82 -116.61 -95.83
CA LEU A 28 -53.48 -117.19 -96.14
C LEU A 28 -52.93 -116.37 -97.37
N ILE A 29 -51.60 -116.24 -97.55
CA ILE A 29 -50.87 -116.18 -98.87
C ILE A 29 -51.05 -114.91 -99.79
N MET A 30 -50.11 -114.35 -100.57
CA MET A 30 -48.71 -114.59 -100.97
C MET A 30 -48.10 -113.35 -101.72
N THR A 31 -46.79 -113.12 -101.51
CA THR A 31 -45.66 -112.82 -102.46
C THR A 31 -45.88 -112.02 -103.78
N THR A 32 -45.02 -111.05 -104.17
CA THR A 32 -43.60 -111.19 -104.61
C THR A 32 -42.91 -109.79 -104.75
N VAL A 33 -41.73 -109.57 -104.11
CA VAL A 33 -40.32 -109.45 -104.61
C VAL A 33 -39.91 -108.16 -105.37
N VAL A 34 -39.02 -107.35 -104.73
CA VAL A 34 -37.87 -106.60 -105.31
C VAL A 34 -36.75 -106.53 -104.24
N VAL A 35 -35.48 -106.68 -104.64
CA VAL A 35 -34.27 -106.66 -103.79
C VAL A 35 -33.79 -105.22 -103.53
N ALA A 36 -33.42 -104.87 -102.29
CA ALA A 36 -32.73 -103.62 -101.92
C ALA A 36 -31.83 -103.78 -100.66
N ALA A 37 -30.62 -103.19 -100.73
CA ALA A 37 -29.62 -102.80 -99.71
C ALA A 37 -29.51 -103.54 -98.35
N ALA A 38 -28.29 -103.90 -97.97
CA ALA A 38 -27.96 -104.40 -96.63
C ALA A 38 -28.36 -103.40 -95.53
N GLY A 39 -29.02 -103.91 -94.48
CA GLY A 39 -29.51 -103.13 -93.35
C GLY A 39 -28.44 -102.42 -92.54
N THR A 40 -28.75 -101.24 -92.02
CA THR A 40 -27.89 -100.52 -91.08
C THR A 40 -28.60 -100.41 -89.72
N ILE A 41 -27.95 -100.92 -88.66
CA ILE A 41 -28.38 -100.75 -87.26
C ILE A 41 -27.94 -99.36 -86.79
N THR A 42 -28.84 -98.63 -86.14
CA THR A 42 -28.60 -97.30 -85.59
C THR A 42 -28.80 -97.27 -84.08
N PHE A 43 -27.97 -96.48 -83.39
CA PHE A 43 -28.04 -96.24 -81.95
C PHE A 43 -28.42 -94.79 -81.68
N SER A 44 -29.35 -94.57 -80.75
CA SER A 44 -29.86 -93.25 -80.39
C SER A 44 -30.28 -93.21 -78.91
N ASN A 45 -30.58 -92.02 -78.38
CA ASN A 45 -30.99 -91.84 -76.98
C ASN A 45 -30.01 -92.43 -75.96
N LEU A 46 -28.71 -92.19 -76.17
CA LEU A 46 -27.66 -92.61 -75.23
C LEU A 46 -27.83 -91.89 -73.89
N THR A 47 -27.95 -92.66 -72.82
CA THR A 47 -28.05 -92.16 -71.45
C THR A 47 -26.94 -92.82 -70.61
N PRO A 48 -26.11 -92.07 -69.88
CA PRO A 48 -25.92 -90.62 -69.98
C PRO A 48 -25.54 -90.19 -71.40
N LEU A 49 -25.80 -88.91 -71.71
CA LEU A 49 -25.33 -88.32 -72.98
C LEU A 49 -23.80 -88.35 -73.04
N ASN A 50 -23.25 -88.50 -74.24
CA ASN A 50 -21.81 -88.52 -74.45
C ASN A 50 -21.16 -87.22 -73.93
N GLY A 51 -20.19 -87.33 -73.03
CA GLY A 51 -19.48 -86.23 -72.36
C GLY A 51 -20.15 -85.67 -71.11
N ALA A 52 -21.33 -86.16 -70.70
CA ALA A 52 -22.03 -85.65 -69.53
C ALA A 52 -21.23 -85.84 -68.23
N THR A 53 -21.34 -84.92 -67.27
CA THR A 53 -20.81 -85.10 -65.91
C THR A 53 -21.97 -85.39 -64.96
N ILE A 54 -21.85 -86.48 -64.21
CA ILE A 54 -22.89 -87.01 -63.32
C ILE A 54 -22.35 -86.95 -61.89
N GLU A 55 -23.11 -86.31 -60.99
CA GLU A 55 -22.72 -86.14 -59.59
C GLU A 55 -23.19 -87.31 -58.70
N SER A 56 -23.40 -88.48 -59.31
CA SER A 56 -23.82 -89.70 -58.62
C SER A 56 -23.02 -90.89 -59.15
N PRO A 57 -22.41 -91.71 -58.27
CA PRO A 57 -21.74 -92.94 -58.67
C PRO A 57 -22.72 -94.07 -59.04
N ASN A 58 -24.02 -93.89 -58.84
CA ASN A 58 -25.09 -94.84 -59.19
C ASN A 58 -25.98 -94.23 -60.28
N LEU A 59 -26.09 -94.88 -61.44
CA LEU A 59 -26.88 -94.39 -62.57
C LEU A 59 -27.33 -95.50 -63.53
N THR A 60 -28.28 -95.17 -64.40
CA THR A 60 -28.72 -96.03 -65.50
C THR A 60 -28.01 -95.66 -66.80
N ILE A 61 -27.44 -96.67 -67.45
CA ILE A 61 -26.84 -96.60 -68.78
C ILE A 61 -27.80 -97.25 -69.78
N SER A 62 -28.21 -96.55 -70.84
CA SER A 62 -29.16 -97.08 -71.83
C SER A 62 -28.94 -96.54 -73.24
N ALA A 63 -29.35 -97.30 -74.25
CA ALA A 63 -29.41 -96.87 -75.63
C ALA A 63 -30.64 -97.45 -76.35
N TYR A 64 -31.25 -96.68 -77.25
CA TYR A 64 -32.30 -97.14 -78.16
C TYR A 64 -31.69 -97.59 -79.48
N ILE A 65 -32.04 -98.80 -79.90
CA ILE A 65 -31.47 -99.49 -81.06
C ILE A 65 -32.56 -99.71 -82.09
N LYS A 66 -32.27 -99.42 -83.36
CA LYS A 66 -33.18 -99.66 -84.48
C LYS A 66 -32.45 -100.20 -85.69
N ASP A 67 -32.93 -101.33 -86.20
CA ASP A 67 -32.60 -101.88 -87.51
C ASP A 67 -33.67 -101.44 -88.51
N SER A 68 -33.21 -100.91 -89.65
CA SER A 68 -34.07 -100.35 -90.68
C SER A 68 -34.62 -101.40 -91.66
N THR A 69 -34.06 -102.60 -91.72
CA THR A 69 -34.43 -103.63 -92.71
C THR A 69 -34.70 -105.01 -92.09
N ASP A 70 -33.99 -105.42 -91.04
CA ASP A 70 -34.06 -106.77 -90.44
C ASP A 70 -34.46 -106.78 -88.95
N ASN A 71 -34.65 -107.97 -88.37
CA ASN A 71 -34.91 -108.13 -86.93
C ASN A 71 -33.59 -108.17 -86.15
N LEU A 72 -33.55 -107.49 -85.00
CA LEU A 72 -32.39 -107.49 -84.12
C LEU A 72 -32.16 -108.88 -83.51
N ASN A 73 -30.90 -109.34 -83.47
CA ASN A 73 -30.54 -110.57 -82.79
C ASN A 73 -30.10 -110.29 -81.35
N ILE A 74 -31.07 -110.27 -80.42
CA ILE A 74 -30.82 -109.92 -79.01
C ILE A 74 -29.84 -110.85 -78.28
N GLY A 75 -29.65 -112.09 -78.77
CA GLY A 75 -28.66 -113.02 -78.21
C GLY A 75 -27.21 -112.59 -78.46
N THR A 76 -27.00 -111.58 -79.31
CA THR A 76 -25.68 -111.04 -79.65
C THR A 76 -25.35 -109.72 -78.95
N ILE A 77 -26.23 -109.26 -78.04
CA ILE A 77 -25.99 -108.02 -77.30
C ILE A 77 -24.80 -108.19 -76.37
N SER A 78 -23.82 -107.30 -76.53
CA SER A 78 -22.67 -107.16 -75.64
C SER A 78 -22.56 -105.70 -75.23
N MET A 79 -22.51 -105.43 -73.92
CA MET A 79 -22.18 -104.11 -73.38
C MET A 79 -20.94 -104.23 -72.50
N LYS A 80 -20.02 -103.28 -72.61
CA LYS A 80 -18.88 -103.12 -71.71
C LYS A 80 -18.87 -101.72 -71.12
N ILE A 81 -18.46 -101.62 -69.85
CA ILE A 81 -18.17 -100.35 -69.19
C ILE A 81 -16.69 -100.40 -68.79
N ASP A 82 -15.90 -99.43 -69.25
CA ASP A 82 -14.45 -99.35 -69.07
C ASP A 82 -13.72 -100.64 -69.52
N GLY A 83 -14.21 -101.25 -70.60
CA GLY A 83 -13.68 -102.50 -71.14
C GLY A 83 -14.11 -103.77 -70.41
N GLN A 84 -14.80 -103.69 -69.26
CA GLN A 84 -15.37 -104.86 -68.58
C GLN A 84 -16.77 -105.18 -69.08
N ALA A 85 -17.02 -106.45 -69.42
CA ALA A 85 -18.31 -106.92 -69.90
C ALA A 85 -19.38 -106.88 -68.79
N VAL A 86 -20.54 -106.32 -69.11
CA VAL A 86 -21.72 -106.28 -68.25
C VAL A 86 -22.89 -106.95 -68.96
N SER A 87 -23.87 -107.42 -68.18
CA SER A 87 -25.09 -108.07 -68.70
C SER A 87 -26.25 -107.07 -68.72
N PRO A 88 -26.50 -106.36 -69.85
CA PRO A 88 -27.61 -105.44 -69.92
C PRO A 88 -28.93 -106.19 -70.12
N SER A 89 -30.02 -105.56 -69.70
CA SER A 89 -31.37 -105.94 -70.10
C SER A 89 -31.70 -105.34 -71.46
N PHE A 90 -32.43 -106.08 -72.31
CA PHE A 90 -32.95 -105.55 -73.56
C PHE A 90 -34.46 -105.72 -73.63
N LYS A 91 -35.13 -104.73 -74.19
CA LYS A 91 -36.57 -104.75 -74.37
C LYS A 91 -36.94 -104.25 -75.76
N TYR A 92 -37.54 -105.12 -76.57
CA TYR A 92 -38.09 -104.71 -77.86
C TYR A 92 -39.13 -103.60 -77.71
N LYS A 93 -39.34 -102.80 -78.74
CA LYS A 93 -40.42 -101.82 -78.75
C LYS A 93 -41.77 -102.53 -78.73
N GLY A 94 -42.63 -102.05 -77.85
CA GLY A 94 -43.92 -102.66 -77.56
C GLY A 94 -44.72 -101.75 -76.63
N TYR A 95 -45.77 -102.30 -76.06
CA TYR A 95 -46.55 -101.64 -75.01
C TYR A 95 -46.91 -102.65 -73.93
N TRP A 96 -47.03 -102.15 -72.71
CA TRP A 96 -47.51 -102.96 -71.59
C TRP A 96 -49.01 -103.18 -71.78
N VAL A 97 -49.42 -104.44 -71.73
CA VAL A 97 -50.82 -104.82 -71.56
C VAL A 97 -50.94 -105.47 -70.22
N THR A 98 -51.78 -104.91 -69.36
CA THR A 98 -52.10 -105.53 -68.07
C THR A 98 -53.11 -106.64 -68.33
N ASP A 99 -52.78 -107.87 -67.97
CA ASP A 99 -53.76 -108.95 -67.92
C ASP A 99 -54.80 -108.60 -66.88
N THR A 100 -56.02 -108.34 -67.36
CA THR A 100 -57.15 -107.89 -66.54
C THR A 100 -57.61 -108.93 -65.52
N CYS A 101 -57.18 -110.19 -65.62
CA CYS A 101 -57.52 -111.25 -64.67
C CYS A 101 -56.49 -111.39 -63.53
N THR A 102 -55.21 -111.13 -63.78
CA THR A 102 -54.13 -111.34 -62.80
C THR A 102 -53.48 -110.04 -62.31
N GLY A 103 -53.75 -108.90 -62.96
CA GLY A 103 -53.06 -107.63 -62.71
C GLY A 103 -51.61 -107.62 -63.19
N GLN A 104 -51.13 -108.73 -63.76
CA GLN A 104 -49.76 -108.89 -64.20
C GLN A 104 -49.58 -108.23 -65.56
N GLN A 105 -48.58 -107.35 -65.67
CA GLN A 105 -48.29 -106.66 -66.92
C GLN A 105 -47.40 -107.52 -67.80
N TYR A 106 -47.86 -107.78 -69.02
CA TYR A 106 -47.08 -108.42 -70.06
C TYR A 106 -46.65 -107.36 -71.07
N TRP A 107 -45.38 -107.36 -71.44
CA TRP A 107 -44.92 -106.50 -72.51
C TRP A 107 -45.25 -107.18 -73.84
N VAL A 108 -46.16 -106.58 -74.60
CA VAL A 108 -46.50 -107.05 -75.94
C VAL A 108 -45.56 -106.38 -76.92
N THR A 109 -44.65 -107.16 -77.49
CA THR A 109 -43.70 -106.70 -78.49
C THR A 109 -44.44 -106.30 -79.77
N GLN A 110 -44.29 -105.04 -80.20
CA GLN A 110 -44.85 -104.51 -81.45
C GLN A 110 -43.96 -104.84 -82.65
N THR A 111 -42.64 -104.82 -82.46
CA THR A 111 -41.67 -105.08 -83.52
C THR A 111 -40.38 -105.63 -82.94
N ASN A 112 -39.76 -106.56 -83.66
CA ASN A 112 -38.46 -107.13 -83.31
C ASN A 112 -37.29 -106.38 -83.98
N LYS A 113 -37.56 -105.26 -84.66
CA LYS A 113 -36.55 -104.45 -85.36
C LYS A 113 -35.99 -103.30 -84.53
N GLU A 114 -36.64 -102.95 -83.42
CA GLU A 114 -36.20 -101.86 -82.56
C GLU A 114 -36.49 -102.15 -81.09
N GLY A 115 -35.69 -101.57 -80.18
CA GLY A 115 -35.82 -101.76 -78.74
C GLY A 115 -34.76 -101.01 -77.95
N THR A 116 -34.87 -101.02 -76.63
CA THR A 116 -33.95 -100.34 -75.71
C THR A 116 -33.09 -101.35 -74.98
N VAL A 117 -31.78 -101.11 -74.94
CA VAL A 117 -30.85 -101.77 -74.02
C VAL A 117 -30.63 -100.91 -72.79
N GLN A 118 -30.58 -101.49 -71.61
CA GLN A 118 -30.42 -100.79 -70.34
C GLN A 118 -29.63 -101.61 -69.31
N PHE A 119 -28.72 -100.95 -68.59
CA PHE A 119 -27.95 -101.47 -67.46
C PHE A 119 -27.93 -100.45 -66.31
N ASN A 120 -28.15 -100.88 -65.08
CA ASN A 120 -28.04 -100.00 -63.91
C ASN A 120 -26.66 -100.19 -63.26
N ALA A 121 -25.78 -99.21 -63.42
CA ALA A 121 -24.46 -99.19 -62.82
C ALA A 121 -24.53 -98.69 -61.37
N THR A 122 -23.81 -99.34 -60.48
CA THR A 122 -23.64 -98.90 -59.09
C THR A 122 -22.15 -98.74 -58.77
N ASN A 123 -21.84 -97.77 -57.91
CA ASN A 123 -20.50 -97.49 -57.37
C ASN A 123 -19.40 -97.23 -58.41
N LEU A 124 -19.68 -96.42 -59.44
CA LEU A 124 -18.63 -95.96 -60.36
C LEU A 124 -17.66 -95.00 -59.64
N ALA A 125 -16.37 -95.14 -59.93
CA ALA A 125 -15.31 -94.32 -59.35
C ALA A 125 -15.35 -92.86 -59.83
N HIS A 126 -14.64 -91.95 -59.17
CA HIS A 126 -14.47 -90.59 -59.71
C HIS A 126 -13.65 -90.63 -61.00
N GLY A 127 -14.12 -89.98 -62.06
CA GLY A 127 -13.40 -89.87 -63.33
C GLY A 127 -14.26 -90.20 -64.55
N GLN A 128 -13.61 -90.32 -65.71
CA GLN A 128 -14.26 -90.62 -66.98
C GLN A 128 -14.54 -92.12 -67.11
N HIS A 129 -15.76 -92.49 -67.47
CA HIS A 129 -16.21 -93.84 -67.76
C HIS A 129 -16.64 -93.95 -69.23
N THR A 130 -16.27 -95.04 -69.91
CA THR A 130 -16.57 -95.31 -71.33
C THR A 130 -17.46 -96.53 -71.49
N VAL A 131 -18.52 -96.42 -72.28
CA VAL A 131 -19.46 -97.50 -72.60
C VAL A 131 -19.28 -97.93 -74.05
N GLU A 132 -19.13 -99.24 -74.27
CA GLU A 132 -19.11 -99.89 -75.59
C GLU A 132 -20.32 -100.83 -75.70
N LEU A 133 -21.16 -100.67 -76.71
CA LEU A 133 -22.36 -101.47 -76.92
C LEU A 133 -22.38 -102.02 -78.34
N SER A 134 -22.57 -103.33 -78.50
CA SER A 134 -22.62 -104.03 -79.78
C SER A 134 -23.83 -104.95 -79.90
N ILE A 135 -24.44 -105.04 -81.09
CA ILE A 135 -25.53 -105.95 -81.44
C ILE A 135 -25.52 -106.25 -82.94
N SER A 136 -25.91 -107.46 -83.34
CA SER A 136 -26.02 -107.86 -84.75
C SER A 136 -27.46 -107.95 -85.22
N ASP A 137 -27.67 -107.86 -86.54
CA ASP A 137 -28.91 -108.29 -87.18
C ASP A 137 -29.01 -109.83 -87.17
N LYS A 138 -30.14 -110.38 -87.65
CA LYS A 138 -30.32 -111.84 -87.73
C LYS A 138 -29.41 -112.51 -88.78
N ASN A 139 -28.82 -111.74 -89.69
CA ASN A 139 -27.91 -112.21 -90.74
C ASN A 139 -26.42 -112.17 -90.32
N GLY A 140 -26.13 -111.70 -89.11
CA GLY A 140 -24.89 -111.97 -88.37
C GLY A 140 -23.82 -110.89 -88.40
N THR A 141 -24.09 -109.68 -88.90
CA THR A 141 -23.08 -108.59 -88.88
C THR A 141 -23.26 -107.70 -87.64
N PRO A 142 -22.27 -107.61 -86.73
CA PRO A 142 -22.36 -106.75 -85.54
C PRO A 142 -22.17 -105.27 -85.87
N SER A 143 -22.99 -104.41 -85.27
CA SER A 143 -22.82 -102.96 -85.23
C SER A 143 -22.51 -102.51 -83.81
N THR A 144 -21.58 -101.57 -83.64
CA THR A 144 -21.10 -101.12 -82.33
C THR A 144 -21.17 -99.60 -82.19
N VAL A 145 -21.51 -99.11 -80.99
CA VAL A 145 -21.42 -97.70 -80.58
C VAL A 145 -20.60 -97.56 -79.30
N THR A 146 -19.82 -96.49 -79.20
CA THR A 146 -19.05 -96.13 -78.01
C THR A 146 -19.32 -94.69 -77.57
N TRP A 147 -19.43 -94.44 -76.26
CA TRP A 147 -19.56 -93.09 -75.68
C TRP A 147 -19.01 -93.02 -74.25
N SER A 148 -18.79 -91.82 -73.69
CA SER A 148 -18.24 -91.64 -72.34
C SER A 148 -19.03 -90.63 -71.49
N PHE A 149 -18.84 -90.64 -70.17
CA PHE A 149 -19.36 -89.66 -69.20
C PHE A 149 -18.41 -89.55 -67.99
N ASN A 150 -18.49 -88.50 -67.18
CA ASN A 150 -17.64 -88.31 -65.98
C ASN A 150 -18.45 -88.45 -64.68
N VAL A 151 -17.86 -89.01 -63.63
CA VAL A 151 -18.43 -89.08 -62.27
C VAL A 151 -17.61 -88.21 -61.30
N ARG A 152 -18.27 -87.41 -60.45
CA ARG A 152 -17.63 -86.51 -59.47
C ARG A 152 -18.21 -86.64 -58.05
N THR A 153 -17.35 -86.79 -57.02
CA THR A 153 -17.67 -86.89 -55.58
C THR A 153 -16.90 -85.83 -54.72
N ARG A 154 -17.42 -85.35 -53.57
CA ARG A 154 -16.88 -84.23 -52.72
C ARG A 154 -16.82 -84.54 -51.20
N ALA A 155 -16.08 -83.71 -50.44
CA ALA A 155 -15.49 -83.89 -49.09
C ALA A 155 -16.32 -83.51 -47.83
N GLU A 156 -16.01 -84.11 -46.66
CA GLU A 156 -16.45 -83.73 -45.30
C GLU A 156 -15.25 -83.54 -44.32
N THR A 157 -15.30 -82.56 -43.39
CA THR A 157 -14.20 -82.18 -42.46
C THR A 157 -14.40 -82.67 -41.01
N ALA A 158 -13.32 -83.06 -40.32
CA ALA A 158 -13.36 -83.73 -39.00
C ALA A 158 -12.61 -83.07 -37.81
N GLY A 159 -11.91 -81.92 -37.98
CA GLY A 159 -11.42 -81.12 -36.83
C GLY A 159 -10.10 -80.37 -37.06
N PHE A 160 -9.73 -79.49 -36.12
CA PHE A 160 -8.49 -78.69 -36.12
C PHE A 160 -7.50 -79.17 -35.04
N SER A 161 -6.21 -79.20 -35.36
CA SER A 161 -5.14 -79.63 -34.44
C SER A 161 -3.80 -78.94 -34.77
N SER A 162 -2.80 -79.08 -33.90
CA SER A 162 -1.39 -78.67 -34.14
C SER A 162 -1.23 -77.22 -34.63
N ARG A 163 -1.37 -76.25 -33.71
CA ARG A 163 -1.22 -74.82 -34.00
C ARG A 163 0.24 -74.37 -33.84
N ILE A 164 0.77 -73.61 -34.79
CA ILE A 164 1.92 -72.72 -34.57
C ILE A 164 1.37 -71.41 -34.03
N LEU A 165 1.92 -70.94 -32.89
CA LEU A 165 1.30 -69.99 -31.97
C LEU A 165 0.02 -70.56 -31.35
N ALA A 166 0.20 -71.40 -30.33
CA ALA A 166 -0.91 -71.97 -29.57
C ALA A 166 -1.75 -70.87 -28.89
N ASP A 167 -2.97 -71.24 -28.46
CA ASP A 167 -3.85 -70.29 -27.78
C ASP A 167 -3.19 -69.72 -26.51
N GLY A 168 -3.13 -68.40 -26.41
CA GLY A 168 -2.47 -67.66 -25.34
C GLY A 168 -0.94 -67.60 -25.42
N SER A 169 -0.31 -68.08 -26.50
CA SER A 169 1.15 -67.99 -26.67
C SER A 169 1.62 -66.55 -26.94
N VAL A 170 2.87 -66.25 -26.61
CA VAL A 170 3.51 -64.94 -26.85
C VAL A 170 4.67 -65.13 -27.84
N THR A 171 4.85 -64.20 -28.77
CA THR A 171 5.96 -64.21 -29.74
C THR A 171 6.57 -62.82 -29.88
N GLY A 172 7.90 -62.75 -29.94
CA GLY A 172 8.60 -61.49 -30.20
C GLY A 172 8.69 -61.10 -31.67
N ALA A 173 8.24 -61.98 -32.58
CA ALA A 173 8.21 -61.69 -34.00
C ALA A 173 6.95 -60.89 -34.35
N GLY A 174 7.10 -59.63 -34.79
CA GLY A 174 5.99 -58.82 -35.28
C GLY A 174 5.37 -59.28 -36.61
N LYS A 175 5.91 -60.33 -37.25
CA LYS A 175 5.31 -61.02 -38.40
C LYS A 175 5.43 -62.54 -38.22
N PRO A 176 4.71 -63.11 -37.24
CA PRO A 176 4.89 -64.52 -36.91
C PRO A 176 4.18 -65.42 -37.93
N LEU A 177 4.64 -66.65 -38.09
CA LEU A 177 3.93 -67.66 -38.87
C LEU A 177 2.75 -68.19 -38.05
N ILE A 178 1.54 -68.01 -38.55
CA ILE A 178 0.31 -68.57 -37.99
C ILE A 178 -0.01 -69.83 -38.81
N GLU A 179 -0.05 -71.01 -38.19
CA GLU A 179 -0.35 -72.27 -38.90
C GLU A 179 -1.27 -73.15 -38.05
N VAL A 180 -2.18 -73.87 -38.70
CA VAL A 180 -3.02 -74.90 -38.07
C VAL A 180 -3.23 -76.07 -39.03
N LEU A 181 -3.31 -77.28 -38.48
CA LEU A 181 -3.60 -78.50 -39.23
C LEU A 181 -5.11 -78.80 -39.20
N ALA A 182 -5.74 -78.90 -40.37
CA ALA A 182 -7.13 -79.31 -40.53
C ALA A 182 -7.21 -80.77 -41.02
N ALA A 183 -8.03 -81.60 -40.37
CA ALA A 183 -8.27 -82.99 -40.75
C ALA A 183 -9.61 -83.15 -41.49
N VAL A 184 -9.62 -83.97 -42.54
CA VAL A 184 -10.71 -84.13 -43.51
C VAL A 184 -10.96 -85.63 -43.71
N THR A 185 -12.20 -86.08 -43.54
CA THR A 185 -12.57 -87.50 -43.56
C THR A 185 -12.71 -88.06 -44.98
N GLU A 186 -13.13 -87.24 -45.95
CA GLU A 186 -13.16 -87.59 -47.37
C GLU A 186 -12.88 -86.36 -48.25
N GLY A 187 -12.30 -86.53 -49.44
CA GLY A 187 -12.11 -85.50 -50.49
C GLY A 187 -11.00 -84.46 -50.27
N VAL A 188 -11.02 -83.37 -51.04
CA VAL A 188 -9.97 -82.33 -51.10
C VAL A 188 -10.54 -80.95 -50.78
N ILE A 189 -9.91 -80.19 -49.87
CA ILE A 189 -10.26 -78.79 -49.59
C ILE A 189 -9.45 -77.84 -50.48
N SER A 190 -10.07 -76.73 -50.88
CA SER A 190 -9.46 -75.68 -51.71
C SER A 190 -9.51 -74.31 -51.02
N ALA A 191 -8.85 -73.31 -51.61
CA ALA A 191 -8.86 -71.94 -51.08
C ALA A 191 -10.28 -71.33 -50.99
N ALA A 192 -11.23 -71.79 -51.80
CA ALA A 192 -12.62 -71.32 -51.75
C ALA A 192 -13.38 -71.83 -50.52
N ASP A 193 -12.87 -72.86 -49.84
CA ASP A 193 -13.54 -73.54 -48.73
C ASP A 193 -13.05 -73.04 -47.36
N VAL A 194 -12.04 -72.17 -47.33
CA VAL A 194 -11.38 -71.67 -46.12
C VAL A 194 -11.56 -70.16 -45.98
N GLN A 195 -12.07 -69.71 -44.83
CA GLN A 195 -12.12 -68.31 -44.43
C GLN A 195 -11.27 -68.13 -43.17
N MET A 196 -10.24 -67.29 -43.26
CA MET A 196 -9.37 -66.96 -42.13
C MET A 196 -9.40 -65.45 -41.91
N SER A 197 -9.52 -65.02 -40.65
CA SER A 197 -9.30 -63.63 -40.26
C SER A 197 -8.28 -63.54 -39.13
N VAL A 198 -7.54 -62.45 -39.11
CA VAL A 198 -6.70 -62.03 -37.99
C VAL A 198 -7.20 -60.66 -37.55
N ASP A 199 -7.59 -60.53 -36.27
CA ASP A 199 -8.25 -59.35 -35.70
C ASP A 199 -9.51 -58.89 -36.45
N GLY A 200 -10.23 -59.86 -37.04
CA GLY A 200 -11.42 -59.60 -37.84
C GLY A 200 -11.14 -59.14 -39.27
N GLU A 201 -9.88 -58.87 -39.64
CA GLU A 201 -9.49 -58.62 -41.03
C GLU A 201 -9.34 -59.95 -41.77
N GLN A 202 -10.08 -60.12 -42.87
CA GLN A 202 -10.00 -61.33 -43.70
C GLN A 202 -8.63 -61.42 -44.40
N VAL A 203 -8.01 -62.58 -44.29
CA VAL A 203 -6.69 -62.87 -44.87
C VAL A 203 -6.76 -64.08 -45.80
N ILE A 204 -5.79 -64.18 -46.71
CA ILE A 204 -5.70 -65.30 -47.65
C ILE A 204 -4.59 -66.26 -47.14
N PRO A 205 -4.94 -67.42 -46.56
CA PRO A 205 -3.94 -68.39 -46.13
C PRO A 205 -3.43 -69.24 -47.29
N VAL A 206 -2.22 -69.74 -47.15
CA VAL A 206 -1.64 -70.77 -48.01
C VAL A 206 -2.09 -72.14 -47.50
N ILE A 207 -2.62 -72.98 -48.39
CA ILE A 207 -3.10 -74.33 -48.06
C ILE A 207 -2.19 -75.36 -48.72
N ASN A 208 -1.54 -76.20 -47.91
CA ASN A 208 -0.68 -77.28 -48.37
C ASN A 208 -1.17 -78.63 -47.82
N PRO A 209 -1.00 -79.75 -48.53
CA PRO A 209 -1.24 -81.08 -47.97
C PRO A 209 -0.38 -81.32 -46.73
N GLY A 210 -0.97 -81.89 -45.68
CA GLY A 210 -0.28 -82.32 -44.47
C GLY A 210 0.47 -83.65 -44.66
N SER A 211 1.28 -84.02 -43.67
CA SER A 211 2.10 -85.25 -43.71
C SER A 211 1.30 -86.54 -43.55
N LEU A 212 0.06 -86.46 -43.03
CA LEU A 212 -0.88 -87.58 -42.93
C LEU A 212 -1.95 -87.43 -44.03
N ALA A 213 -2.28 -88.54 -44.68
CA ALA A 213 -3.36 -88.57 -45.66
C ALA A 213 -4.67 -88.03 -45.04
N GLY A 214 -5.34 -87.11 -45.75
CA GLY A 214 -6.55 -86.44 -45.25
C GLY A 214 -6.30 -85.25 -44.32
N THR A 215 -5.07 -84.72 -44.21
CA THR A 215 -4.77 -83.49 -43.44
C THR A 215 -4.26 -82.37 -44.34
N TYR A 216 -4.49 -81.12 -43.95
CA TYR A 216 -4.03 -79.91 -44.64
C TYR A 216 -3.44 -78.91 -43.66
N LYS A 217 -2.29 -78.33 -44.02
CA LYS A 217 -1.68 -77.20 -43.34
C LYS A 217 -2.24 -75.91 -43.91
N ILE A 218 -2.86 -75.11 -43.04
CA ILE A 218 -3.37 -73.77 -43.36
C ILE A 218 -2.43 -72.79 -42.68
N SER A 219 -1.67 -72.03 -43.45
CA SER A 219 -0.60 -71.17 -42.94
C SER A 219 -0.74 -69.73 -43.46
N TYR A 220 -0.48 -68.75 -42.60
CA TYR A 220 -0.51 -67.33 -42.93
C TYR A 220 0.65 -66.59 -42.22
N THR A 221 1.29 -65.67 -42.94
CA THR A 221 2.27 -64.74 -42.37
C THR A 221 1.78 -63.31 -42.61
N PRO A 222 1.60 -62.49 -41.57
CA PRO A 222 1.14 -61.11 -41.71
C PRO A 222 2.02 -60.30 -42.68
N VAL A 223 1.35 -59.60 -43.60
CA VAL A 223 2.05 -58.71 -44.56
C VAL A 223 2.57 -57.46 -43.84
N ASN A 224 1.73 -56.88 -42.97
CA ASN A 224 2.06 -55.75 -42.13
C ASN A 224 2.62 -56.21 -40.79
N LEU A 225 3.40 -55.34 -40.15
CA LEU A 225 3.90 -55.57 -38.80
C LEU A 225 2.71 -55.54 -37.82
N LEU A 226 2.49 -56.63 -37.10
CA LEU A 226 1.56 -56.67 -36.00
C LEU A 226 2.06 -55.78 -34.85
N ASN A 227 1.14 -55.06 -34.22
CA ASN A 227 1.43 -54.24 -33.04
C ASN A 227 1.62 -55.14 -31.82
N ASP A 228 2.18 -54.60 -30.74
CA ASP A 228 2.22 -55.35 -29.50
C ASP A 228 0.79 -55.53 -28.95
N GLY A 229 0.53 -56.69 -28.36
CA GLY A 229 -0.76 -57.04 -27.79
C GLY A 229 -1.33 -58.34 -28.34
N SER A 230 -2.56 -58.64 -27.92
CA SER A 230 -3.27 -59.86 -28.31
C SER A 230 -3.86 -59.74 -29.71
N HIS A 231 -3.65 -60.79 -30.51
CA HIS A 231 -4.18 -60.96 -31.85
C HIS A 231 -5.09 -62.19 -31.89
N ASN A 232 -6.33 -62.00 -32.34
CA ASN A 232 -7.31 -63.08 -32.44
C ASN A 232 -7.32 -63.66 -33.85
N VAL A 233 -7.27 -64.98 -33.96
CA VAL A 233 -7.36 -65.71 -35.22
C VAL A 233 -8.68 -66.45 -35.25
N GLU A 234 -9.47 -66.20 -36.29
CA GLU A 234 -10.67 -66.98 -36.58
C GLU A 234 -10.46 -67.73 -37.88
N LEU A 235 -10.70 -69.04 -37.84
CA LEU A 235 -10.62 -69.90 -39.00
C LEU A 235 -11.92 -70.69 -39.12
N ALA A 236 -12.58 -70.56 -40.25
CA ALA A 236 -13.72 -71.37 -40.63
C ALA A 236 -13.39 -72.15 -41.90
N VAL A 237 -13.73 -73.44 -41.90
CA VAL A 237 -13.73 -74.28 -43.09
C VAL A 237 -15.19 -74.67 -43.34
N SER A 238 -15.74 -74.19 -44.45
CA SER A 238 -17.18 -74.24 -44.74
C SER A 238 -17.51 -75.19 -45.89
N ASN A 239 -18.61 -75.93 -45.77
CA ASN A 239 -19.24 -76.67 -46.88
C ASN A 239 -20.66 -76.12 -47.14
N PRO A 240 -20.83 -75.17 -48.08
CA PRO A 240 -22.10 -74.50 -48.33
C PRO A 240 -23.23 -75.40 -48.87
N SER A 241 -22.92 -76.63 -49.33
CA SER A 241 -23.91 -77.54 -49.95
C SER A 241 -24.41 -78.64 -49.02
N LEU A 242 -23.76 -78.85 -47.87
CA LEU A 242 -24.18 -79.79 -46.80
C LEU A 242 -24.59 -79.10 -45.50
N GLY A 243 -24.38 -77.78 -45.38
CA GLY A 243 -24.74 -77.01 -44.18
C GLY A 243 -23.81 -77.22 -42.98
N THR A 244 -22.65 -77.84 -43.18
CA THR A 244 -21.64 -78.07 -42.14
C THR A 244 -20.52 -77.03 -42.21
N ASN A 245 -20.33 -76.29 -41.12
CA ASN A 245 -19.24 -75.34 -40.93
C ASN A 245 -18.49 -75.72 -39.66
N ASN A 246 -17.21 -76.04 -39.78
CA ASN A 246 -16.33 -76.19 -38.62
C ASN A 246 -15.51 -74.91 -38.50
N SER A 247 -15.55 -74.28 -37.34
CA SER A 247 -14.73 -73.12 -37.02
C SER A 247 -13.90 -73.34 -35.78
N THR A 248 -12.80 -72.62 -35.70
CA THR A 248 -11.96 -72.54 -34.52
C THR A 248 -11.48 -71.11 -34.36
N THR A 249 -11.36 -70.68 -33.11
CA THR A 249 -10.82 -69.38 -32.73
C THR A 249 -9.74 -69.61 -31.69
N TRP A 250 -8.69 -68.79 -31.74
CA TRP A 250 -7.65 -68.72 -30.73
C TRP A 250 -6.92 -67.39 -30.80
N SER A 251 -6.17 -67.07 -29.75
CA SER A 251 -5.38 -65.84 -29.70
C SER A 251 -3.90 -66.12 -29.45
N PHE A 252 -3.05 -65.19 -29.85
CA PHE A 252 -1.64 -65.13 -29.45
C PHE A 252 -1.28 -63.66 -29.20
N SER A 253 -0.23 -63.39 -28.44
CA SER A 253 0.26 -62.02 -28.23
C SER A 253 1.57 -61.77 -28.96
N VAL A 254 1.75 -60.55 -29.46
CA VAL A 254 3.01 -60.03 -29.98
C VAL A 254 3.65 -59.15 -28.93
N ASP A 255 4.94 -59.38 -28.67
CA ASP A 255 5.77 -58.70 -27.67
C ASP A 255 7.13 -58.35 -28.27
N ARG A 256 7.19 -57.25 -29.04
CA ARG A 256 8.43 -56.88 -29.73
C ARG A 256 9.41 -56.24 -28.75
N THR A 257 10.68 -56.18 -29.15
CA THR A 257 11.72 -55.46 -28.40
C THR A 257 11.29 -54.02 -28.05
N PRO A 258 11.78 -53.46 -26.93
CA PRO A 258 11.58 -52.06 -26.57
C PRO A 258 11.89 -51.11 -27.73
N GLN A 259 11.20 -49.98 -27.77
CA GLN A 259 11.31 -48.96 -28.80
C GLN A 259 12.12 -47.75 -28.31
N LEU A 260 12.95 -47.22 -29.22
CA LEU A 260 13.66 -45.96 -29.01
C LEU A 260 12.69 -44.78 -29.22
N ILE A 261 12.55 -43.91 -28.21
CA ILE A 261 11.80 -42.65 -28.33
C ILE A 261 12.73 -41.52 -28.81
N SER A 262 13.86 -41.33 -28.13
CA SER A 262 14.82 -40.28 -28.45
C SER A 262 16.20 -40.59 -27.89
N LEU A 263 17.22 -39.97 -28.49
CA LEU A 263 18.60 -39.99 -28.02
C LEU A 263 19.13 -38.56 -27.91
N SER A 264 20.03 -38.34 -26.96
CA SER A 264 20.77 -37.10 -26.77
C SER A 264 22.22 -37.47 -26.38
N PRO A 265 23.25 -36.86 -26.98
CA PRO A 265 23.18 -35.97 -28.14
C PRO A 265 22.56 -36.65 -29.37
N GLN A 266 22.00 -35.87 -30.30
CA GLN A 266 21.47 -36.42 -31.55
C GLN A 266 22.59 -37.09 -32.38
N ASP A 267 22.23 -38.06 -33.22
CA ASP A 267 23.20 -38.73 -34.09
C ASP A 267 23.85 -37.72 -35.05
N GLY A 268 25.18 -37.66 -35.04
CA GLY A 268 26.00 -36.68 -35.75
C GLY A 268 26.08 -35.28 -35.12
N ALA A 269 25.49 -35.06 -33.94
CA ALA A 269 25.49 -33.74 -33.30
C ALA A 269 26.88 -33.35 -32.79
N SER A 270 27.16 -32.04 -32.74
CA SER A 270 28.34 -31.48 -32.04
C SER A 270 27.94 -30.91 -30.68
N VAL A 271 28.61 -31.30 -29.60
CA VAL A 271 28.37 -30.84 -28.24
C VAL A 271 29.51 -29.96 -27.74
N GLY A 272 29.15 -28.81 -27.18
CA GLY A 272 30.10 -27.77 -26.76
C GLY A 272 30.80 -28.00 -25.42
N THR A 273 30.84 -29.23 -24.91
CA THR A 273 31.33 -29.56 -23.58
C THR A 273 31.96 -30.94 -23.55
N THR A 274 33.08 -31.08 -22.84
CA THR A 274 33.70 -32.37 -22.54
C THR A 274 32.87 -33.22 -21.58
N ALA A 275 31.86 -32.65 -20.93
CA ALA A 275 30.96 -33.35 -20.03
C ALA A 275 29.52 -33.50 -20.57
N PRO A 276 29.28 -34.10 -21.75
CA PRO A 276 27.93 -34.18 -22.31
C PRO A 276 27.08 -35.19 -21.53
N LYS A 277 25.80 -34.85 -21.35
CA LYS A 277 24.80 -35.81 -20.90
C LYS A 277 24.37 -36.68 -22.08
N ILE A 278 24.66 -37.97 -21.97
CA ILE A 278 24.27 -39.00 -22.92
C ILE A 278 23.02 -39.66 -22.37
N SER A 279 21.90 -39.58 -23.09
CA SER A 279 20.63 -40.13 -22.62
C SER A 279 19.79 -40.74 -23.72
N VAL A 280 19.05 -41.80 -23.38
CA VAL A 280 18.17 -42.51 -24.29
C VAL A 280 16.83 -42.76 -23.63
N ASN A 281 15.77 -42.21 -24.23
CA ASN A 281 14.40 -42.50 -23.82
C ASN A 281 13.90 -43.73 -24.56
N VAL A 282 13.34 -44.68 -23.81
CA VAL A 282 12.86 -45.95 -24.33
C VAL A 282 11.45 -46.25 -23.82
N ARG A 283 10.70 -47.03 -24.59
CA ARG A 283 9.36 -47.48 -24.24
C ARG A 283 9.15 -48.92 -24.68
N ASP A 284 8.56 -49.70 -23.80
CA ASP A 284 7.91 -50.96 -24.16
C ASP A 284 6.40 -50.75 -24.33
N THR A 285 5.79 -51.43 -25.29
CA THR A 285 4.33 -51.33 -25.53
C THR A 285 3.55 -52.53 -25.02
N TYR A 286 4.20 -53.67 -24.75
CA TYR A 286 3.56 -54.89 -24.25
C TYR A 286 3.72 -55.09 -22.74
N ASP A 287 4.95 -55.07 -22.22
CA ASP A 287 5.25 -55.35 -20.81
C ASP A 287 6.14 -54.24 -20.18
N ASN A 288 6.84 -54.53 -19.08
CA ASN A 288 7.63 -53.55 -18.35
C ASN A 288 9.11 -53.63 -18.76
N LEU A 289 9.82 -52.50 -18.72
CA LEU A 289 11.26 -52.50 -18.92
C LEU A 289 11.98 -53.17 -17.74
N ASN A 290 12.99 -53.99 -18.03
CA ASN A 290 13.85 -54.60 -17.03
C ASN A 290 15.04 -53.68 -16.72
N ASN A 291 14.96 -52.93 -15.61
CA ASN A 291 16.00 -51.98 -15.22
C ASN A 291 17.39 -52.63 -15.03
N ASN A 292 17.47 -53.91 -14.66
CA ASN A 292 18.75 -54.62 -14.47
C ASN A 292 19.44 -54.98 -15.79
N SER A 293 18.73 -54.86 -16.92
CA SER A 293 19.28 -55.11 -18.26
C SER A 293 19.85 -53.86 -18.93
N ALA A 294 19.71 -52.69 -18.29
CA ALA A 294 20.20 -51.42 -18.82
C ALA A 294 21.73 -51.40 -18.87
N ALA A 295 22.31 -51.29 -20.06
CA ALA A 295 23.74 -51.14 -20.25
C ALA A 295 24.04 -50.06 -21.31
N MET A 296 25.22 -49.45 -21.19
CA MET A 296 25.71 -48.46 -22.13
C MET A 296 27.22 -48.66 -22.35
N LYS A 297 27.71 -48.35 -23.55
CA LYS A 297 29.14 -48.23 -23.85
C LYS A 297 29.40 -46.90 -24.53
N ILE A 298 30.52 -46.27 -24.19
CA ILE A 298 31.05 -45.09 -24.89
C ILE A 298 32.39 -45.48 -25.52
N ASP A 299 32.52 -45.28 -26.83
CA ASP A 299 33.69 -45.69 -27.63
C ASP A 299 34.07 -47.17 -27.47
N GLY A 300 33.04 -48.01 -27.34
CA GLY A 300 33.19 -49.45 -27.11
C GLY A 300 33.54 -49.83 -25.66
N ILE A 301 33.79 -48.87 -24.77
CA ILE A 301 34.08 -49.10 -23.35
C ILE A 301 32.76 -49.14 -22.56
N PRO A 302 32.45 -50.22 -21.81
CA PRO A 302 31.28 -50.28 -20.94
C PRO A 302 31.29 -49.20 -19.86
N VAL A 303 30.15 -48.51 -19.71
CA VAL A 303 29.90 -47.54 -18.65
C VAL A 303 28.66 -47.95 -17.84
N THR A 304 28.49 -47.37 -16.66
CA THR A 304 27.30 -47.62 -15.82
C THR A 304 26.30 -46.48 -15.97
N PRO A 305 25.25 -46.63 -16.81
CA PRO A 305 24.21 -45.63 -16.91
C PRO A 305 23.29 -45.69 -15.68
N VAL A 306 22.66 -44.56 -15.36
CA VAL A 306 21.52 -44.49 -14.46
C VAL A 306 20.26 -44.75 -15.27
N PHE A 307 19.53 -45.82 -14.98
CA PHE A 307 18.20 -46.04 -15.52
C PHE A 307 17.14 -45.53 -14.55
N SER A 308 16.19 -44.75 -15.04
CA SER A 308 15.02 -44.34 -14.27
C SER A 308 13.74 -44.53 -15.06
N TYR A 309 12.73 -45.10 -14.41
CA TYR A 309 11.39 -45.18 -14.98
C TYR A 309 10.78 -43.78 -15.09
N LYS A 310 9.86 -43.61 -16.04
CA LYS A 310 9.10 -42.36 -16.20
C LYS A 310 8.29 -42.08 -14.93
N GLY A 311 8.49 -40.90 -14.35
CA GLY A 311 7.89 -40.53 -13.08
C GLY A 311 8.08 -39.05 -12.75
N LYS A 312 7.72 -38.68 -11.53
CA LYS A 312 7.91 -37.32 -11.00
C LYS A 312 8.30 -37.36 -9.53
N TRP A 313 9.09 -36.39 -9.11
CA TRP A 313 9.35 -36.15 -7.70
C TRP A 313 8.09 -35.57 -7.04
N LEU A 314 7.66 -36.19 -5.96
CA LEU A 314 6.64 -35.67 -5.06
C LEU A 314 7.32 -35.33 -3.74
N VAL A 315 6.97 -34.18 -3.18
CA VAL A 315 7.40 -33.79 -1.84
C VAL A 315 6.24 -34.11 -0.91
N ASP A 316 6.49 -34.95 0.09
CA ASP A 316 5.59 -35.07 1.22
C ASP A 316 5.62 -33.76 2.00
N THR A 317 4.56 -32.98 1.88
CA THR A 317 4.43 -31.65 2.53
C THR A 317 4.50 -31.73 4.06
N CYS A 318 4.28 -32.88 4.68
CA CYS A 318 4.33 -33.04 6.13
C CYS A 318 5.74 -33.35 6.65
N THR A 319 6.57 -34.05 5.86
CA THR A 319 7.92 -34.48 6.28
C THR A 319 9.05 -33.75 5.56
N GLY A 320 8.75 -33.01 4.48
CA GLY A 320 9.74 -32.42 3.58
C GLY A 320 10.51 -33.46 2.76
N THR A 321 10.17 -34.75 2.89
CA THR A 321 10.86 -35.84 2.21
C THR A 321 10.41 -35.92 0.76
N SER A 322 11.36 -35.88 -0.16
CA SER A 322 11.10 -36.09 -1.59
C SER A 322 11.16 -37.59 -1.90
N TYR A 323 10.13 -38.10 -2.56
CA TYR A 323 10.12 -39.46 -3.10
C TYR A 323 9.77 -39.45 -4.59
N TYR A 324 10.36 -40.38 -5.35
CA TYR A 324 10.11 -40.48 -6.78
C TYR A 324 8.91 -41.39 -7.03
N TYR A 325 7.82 -40.81 -7.57
CA TYR A 325 6.61 -41.54 -7.93
C TYR A 325 6.73 -42.04 -9.37
N VAL A 326 6.87 -43.35 -9.55
CA VAL A 326 6.91 -43.99 -10.87
C VAL A 326 5.51 -43.94 -11.50
N GLN A 327 5.40 -43.31 -12.66
CA GLN A 327 4.17 -43.20 -13.43
C GLN A 327 4.01 -44.33 -14.45
N SER A 328 5.11 -44.87 -14.96
CA SER A 328 5.09 -45.99 -15.91
C SER A 328 6.35 -46.84 -15.78
N TYR A 329 6.18 -48.15 -15.61
CA TYR A 329 7.28 -49.13 -15.68
C TYR A 329 7.60 -49.54 -17.13
N LYS A 330 6.80 -49.09 -18.09
CA LYS A 330 6.99 -49.36 -19.53
C LYS A 330 7.80 -48.28 -20.23
N GLU A 331 8.04 -47.15 -19.58
CA GLU A 331 8.82 -46.05 -20.14
C GLU A 331 9.95 -45.70 -19.17
N GLY A 332 11.12 -45.38 -19.71
CA GLY A 332 12.26 -44.99 -18.91
C GLY A 332 13.33 -44.27 -19.71
N ILE A 333 14.30 -43.74 -18.99
CA ILE A 333 15.45 -43.04 -19.55
C ILE A 333 16.74 -43.67 -19.00
N LEU A 334 17.66 -44.00 -19.89
CA LEU A 334 19.05 -44.32 -19.57
C LEU A 334 19.84 -43.02 -19.63
N GLU A 335 20.58 -42.67 -18.60
CA GLU A 335 21.38 -41.45 -18.53
C GLU A 335 22.81 -41.72 -18.08
N TYR A 336 23.78 -41.09 -18.73
CA TYR A 336 25.20 -41.14 -18.36
C TYR A 336 25.83 -39.77 -18.57
N HIS A 337 26.57 -39.29 -17.58
CA HIS A 337 27.38 -38.08 -17.68
C HIS A 337 28.80 -38.51 -18.01
N ALA A 338 29.19 -38.36 -19.28
CA ALA A 338 30.52 -38.73 -19.73
C ALA A 338 31.52 -37.61 -19.46
N ASN A 339 32.81 -37.93 -19.35
CA ASN A 339 33.91 -36.98 -19.48
C ASN A 339 34.72 -37.43 -20.69
N LEU A 340 34.62 -36.69 -21.79
CA LEU A 340 35.12 -37.04 -23.11
C LEU A 340 36.04 -35.94 -23.62
N SER A 341 37.10 -36.34 -24.30
CA SER A 341 37.98 -35.40 -24.97
C SER A 341 37.30 -34.76 -26.18
N ASP A 342 37.89 -33.71 -26.75
CA ASP A 342 37.42 -33.20 -28.04
C ASP A 342 37.61 -34.23 -29.16
N GLY A 343 36.66 -34.24 -30.10
CA GLY A 343 36.65 -35.14 -31.26
C GLY A 343 35.42 -36.05 -31.35
N PRO A 344 35.44 -37.01 -32.29
CA PRO A 344 34.30 -37.90 -32.53
C PRO A 344 34.20 -38.99 -31.46
N HIS A 345 32.97 -39.23 -30.99
CA HIS A 345 32.61 -40.26 -30.02
C HIS A 345 31.43 -41.09 -30.51
N THR A 346 31.33 -42.32 -30.00
CA THR A 346 30.23 -43.24 -30.26
C THR A 346 29.59 -43.69 -28.96
N ALA A 347 28.26 -43.79 -28.95
CA ALA A 347 27.51 -44.37 -27.84
C ALA A 347 26.70 -45.58 -28.32
N GLU A 348 26.67 -46.61 -27.48
CA GLU A 348 25.89 -47.84 -27.67
C GLU A 348 25.06 -48.09 -26.40
N ILE A 349 23.78 -48.43 -26.55
CA ILE A 349 22.93 -48.86 -25.43
C ILE A 349 22.35 -50.24 -25.69
N SER A 350 22.04 -50.94 -24.60
CA SER A 350 21.13 -52.09 -24.61
C SER A 350 20.14 -52.00 -23.45
N ILE A 351 18.88 -52.32 -23.70
CA ILE A 351 17.84 -52.46 -22.69
C ILE A 351 16.88 -53.56 -23.11
N ALA A 352 16.53 -54.44 -22.17
CA ALA A 352 15.54 -55.48 -22.35
C ALA A 352 14.25 -55.14 -21.62
N ASP A 353 13.16 -55.71 -22.11
CA ASP A 353 11.92 -55.83 -21.37
C ASP A 353 11.99 -56.99 -20.34
N VAL A 354 10.92 -57.26 -19.59
CA VAL A 354 10.91 -58.35 -18.59
C VAL A 354 10.82 -59.74 -19.22
N SER A 355 10.36 -59.84 -20.47
CA SER A 355 10.32 -61.07 -21.26
C SER A 355 11.65 -61.40 -21.94
N GLY A 356 12.61 -60.47 -21.91
CA GLY A 356 13.98 -60.64 -22.40
C GLY A 356 14.21 -60.17 -23.83
N ASN A 357 13.26 -59.50 -24.47
CA ASN A 357 13.49 -58.94 -25.80
C ASN A 357 14.37 -57.68 -25.69
N VAL A 358 15.50 -57.64 -26.39
CA VAL A 358 16.55 -56.62 -26.20
C VAL A 358 16.55 -55.60 -27.33
N LEU A 359 16.40 -54.31 -26.99
CA LEU A 359 16.73 -53.19 -27.85
C LEU A 359 18.23 -52.90 -27.77
N THR A 360 18.92 -52.84 -28.91
CA THR A 360 20.30 -52.33 -29.03
C THR A 360 20.34 -51.15 -29.99
N LYS A 361 21.02 -50.06 -29.62
CA LYS A 361 21.18 -48.88 -30.50
C LYS A 361 22.57 -48.27 -30.36
N GLN A 362 23.22 -48.03 -31.50
CA GLN A 362 24.49 -47.29 -31.62
C GLN A 362 24.28 -45.99 -32.41
N TRP A 363 24.98 -44.92 -32.02
CA TRP A 363 25.04 -43.63 -32.72
C TRP A 363 26.36 -42.90 -32.44
N SER A 364 26.61 -41.80 -33.18
CA SER A 364 27.83 -40.99 -33.07
C SER A 364 27.53 -39.54 -32.73
N PHE A 365 28.48 -38.82 -32.14
CA PHE A 365 28.44 -37.38 -31.90
C PHE A 365 29.87 -36.84 -31.79
N ASN A 366 30.07 -35.52 -31.94
CA ASN A 366 31.36 -34.87 -31.82
C ASN A 366 31.40 -33.99 -30.57
N VAL A 367 32.45 -34.08 -29.77
CA VAL A 367 32.74 -33.16 -28.67
C VAL A 367 33.64 -32.04 -29.21
N ALA A 368 33.24 -30.79 -28.98
CA ALA A 368 33.97 -29.60 -29.37
C ALA A 368 33.82 -28.57 -28.25
N SER A 369 34.52 -28.80 -27.15
CA SER A 369 34.50 -27.92 -25.99
C SER A 369 35.02 -26.52 -26.35
N LYS A 370 34.59 -25.52 -25.59
CA LYS A 370 35.06 -24.15 -25.75
C LYS A 370 36.21 -23.90 -24.76
N PRO A 371 37.10 -22.94 -25.06
CA PRO A 371 38.12 -22.52 -24.11
C PRO A 371 37.54 -22.18 -22.73
N VAL A 372 38.10 -22.80 -21.70
CA VAL A 372 37.69 -22.62 -20.31
C VAL A 372 38.65 -21.66 -19.62
N PHE A 373 38.11 -20.73 -18.84
CA PHE A 373 38.88 -19.79 -18.04
C PHE A 373 38.89 -20.20 -16.57
N SER A 374 40.05 -20.12 -15.94
CA SER A 374 40.28 -20.44 -14.53
C SER A 374 41.32 -19.47 -13.94
N GLU A 375 41.62 -19.60 -12.63
CA GLU A 375 42.63 -18.78 -11.93
C GLU A 375 42.49 -17.26 -12.16
N ILE A 376 41.24 -16.78 -12.18
CA ILE A 376 40.97 -15.35 -12.33
C ILE A 376 41.55 -14.58 -11.14
N THR A 377 42.34 -13.56 -11.44
CA THR A 377 42.97 -12.69 -10.44
C THR A 377 42.71 -11.24 -10.81
N PRO A 378 42.22 -10.41 -9.89
CA PRO A 378 41.70 -10.80 -8.58
C PRO A 378 40.42 -11.63 -8.73
N ALA A 379 40.06 -12.39 -7.69
CA ALA A 379 38.83 -13.19 -7.71
C ALA A 379 37.59 -12.30 -7.89
N ASP A 380 36.52 -12.85 -8.45
CA ASP A 380 35.29 -12.08 -8.68
C ASP A 380 34.72 -11.48 -7.38
N GLY A 381 34.41 -10.18 -7.43
CA GLY A 381 33.92 -9.42 -6.29
C GLY A 381 34.99 -8.97 -5.27
N THR A 382 36.28 -9.22 -5.53
CA THR A 382 37.36 -8.81 -4.62
C THR A 382 37.36 -7.29 -4.42
N GLN A 383 37.54 -6.87 -3.18
CA GLN A 383 37.89 -5.49 -2.83
C GLN A 383 39.33 -5.48 -2.33
N THR A 384 40.18 -4.57 -2.82
CA THR A 384 41.57 -4.48 -2.39
C THR A 384 42.08 -3.05 -2.41
N GLY A 385 43.08 -2.77 -1.57
CA GLY A 385 43.76 -1.47 -1.51
C GLY A 385 44.96 -1.34 -2.46
N SER A 386 45.39 -2.43 -3.09
CA SER A 386 46.51 -2.45 -4.04
C SER A 386 46.38 -3.64 -4.99
N ILE A 387 46.47 -3.38 -6.29
CA ILE A 387 46.63 -4.40 -7.33
C ILE A 387 47.34 -3.80 -8.54
N SER A 388 48.30 -4.54 -9.11
CA SER A 388 49.11 -4.08 -10.24
C SER A 388 48.86 -4.88 -11.52
N ALA A 389 48.00 -5.90 -11.46
CA ALA A 389 47.67 -6.72 -12.62
C ALA A 389 46.33 -7.45 -12.46
N VAL A 390 45.73 -7.76 -13.58
CA VAL A 390 44.62 -8.72 -13.68
C VAL A 390 45.02 -9.87 -14.60
N SER A 391 44.58 -11.08 -14.31
CA SER A 391 44.92 -12.26 -15.11
C SER A 391 43.82 -13.32 -15.10
N ALA A 392 43.84 -14.18 -16.10
CA ALA A 392 43.07 -15.41 -16.15
C ALA A 392 43.88 -16.48 -16.88
N ARG A 393 43.79 -17.73 -16.46
CA ARG A 393 44.31 -18.87 -17.21
C ARG A 393 43.24 -19.35 -18.18
N VAL A 394 43.59 -19.54 -19.44
CA VAL A 394 42.73 -20.14 -20.46
C VAL A 394 43.29 -21.49 -20.88
N THR A 395 42.43 -22.50 -20.94
CA THR A 395 42.78 -23.88 -21.32
C THR A 395 41.73 -24.46 -22.26
N ASP A 396 42.19 -25.20 -23.26
CA ASP A 396 41.36 -25.95 -24.19
C ASP A 396 42.15 -27.16 -24.69
N GLU A 397 41.50 -28.32 -24.85
CA GLU A 397 42.18 -29.54 -25.31
C GLU A 397 42.63 -29.45 -26.77
N SER A 398 41.87 -28.75 -27.61
CA SER A 398 42.22 -28.51 -29.03
C SER A 398 43.24 -27.37 -29.21
N GLY A 399 43.66 -26.75 -28.10
CA GLY A 399 44.60 -25.64 -28.07
C GLY A 399 43.95 -24.29 -28.33
N ILE A 400 44.61 -23.22 -27.86
CA ILE A 400 44.12 -21.84 -27.98
C ILE A 400 44.68 -21.19 -29.24
N ASN A 401 43.85 -20.49 -30.01
CA ASN A 401 44.30 -19.61 -31.09
C ASN A 401 44.71 -18.24 -30.49
N PRO A 402 46.01 -17.91 -30.40
CA PRO A 402 46.44 -16.69 -29.70
C PRO A 402 45.94 -15.40 -30.38
N ALA A 403 45.73 -15.42 -31.69
CA ALA A 403 45.26 -14.27 -32.46
C ALA A 403 43.78 -13.92 -32.18
N SER A 404 43.04 -14.82 -31.53
CA SER A 404 41.63 -14.64 -31.19
C SER A 404 41.39 -14.06 -29.79
N ILE A 405 42.45 -13.96 -28.96
CA ILE A 405 42.32 -13.52 -27.58
C ILE A 405 41.99 -12.02 -27.55
N VAL A 406 40.92 -11.67 -26.82
CA VAL A 406 40.51 -10.28 -26.56
C VAL A 406 40.36 -10.11 -25.07
N MET A 407 41.04 -9.11 -24.51
CA MET A 407 40.88 -8.69 -23.13
C MET A 407 40.36 -7.25 -23.07
N LYS A 408 39.37 -7.01 -22.21
CA LYS A 408 38.76 -5.71 -21.99
C LYS A 408 38.70 -5.35 -20.52
N ILE A 409 38.96 -4.09 -20.21
CA ILE A 409 38.74 -3.47 -18.90
C ILE A 409 37.69 -2.37 -19.09
N ASN A 410 36.61 -2.41 -18.31
CA ASN A 410 35.49 -1.47 -18.44
C ASN A 410 35.00 -1.33 -19.88
N ASN A 411 34.87 -2.47 -20.55
CA ASN A 411 34.44 -2.62 -21.95
C ASN A 411 35.42 -2.04 -23.00
N SER A 412 36.57 -1.53 -22.60
CA SER A 412 37.63 -1.03 -23.50
C SER A 412 38.70 -2.09 -23.72
N ASN A 413 39.11 -2.33 -24.97
CA ASN A 413 40.19 -3.28 -25.28
C ASN A 413 41.51 -2.82 -24.64
N VAL A 414 42.26 -3.75 -24.06
CA VAL A 414 43.58 -3.51 -23.47
C VAL A 414 44.65 -4.38 -24.11
N ASN A 415 45.91 -3.93 -24.03
CA ASN A 415 47.06 -4.72 -24.44
C ASN A 415 47.42 -5.70 -23.34
N TYR A 416 47.42 -7.01 -23.62
CA TYR A 416 47.72 -8.05 -22.66
C TYR A 416 48.98 -8.83 -23.08
N THR A 417 49.50 -9.64 -22.17
CA THR A 417 50.48 -10.69 -22.44
C THR A 417 49.80 -12.05 -22.38
N TYR A 418 50.20 -12.97 -23.25
CA TYR A 418 49.73 -14.36 -23.24
C TYR A 418 50.94 -15.30 -23.24
N ASP A 419 51.04 -16.14 -22.23
CA ASP A 419 52.04 -17.20 -22.16
C ASP A 419 51.42 -18.53 -22.63
N PRO A 420 51.81 -19.06 -23.80
CA PRO A 420 51.25 -20.31 -24.33
C PRO A 420 51.65 -21.55 -23.52
N ALA A 421 52.73 -21.50 -22.73
CA ALA A 421 53.15 -22.65 -21.92
C ALA A 421 52.27 -22.82 -20.68
N THR A 422 51.78 -21.72 -20.11
CA THR A 422 50.92 -21.72 -18.94
C THR A 422 49.45 -21.46 -19.27
N GLY A 423 49.15 -20.86 -20.42
CA GLY A 423 47.81 -20.41 -20.77
C GLY A 423 47.40 -19.13 -20.05
N ILE A 424 48.31 -18.42 -19.37
CA ILE A 424 47.99 -17.21 -18.61
C ILE A 424 47.88 -16.00 -19.56
N ILE A 425 46.73 -15.34 -19.51
CA ILE A 425 46.49 -14.01 -20.08
C ILE A 425 46.61 -12.99 -18.95
N LYS A 426 47.50 -12.01 -19.08
CA LYS A 426 47.77 -11.02 -18.03
C LYS A 426 47.82 -9.60 -18.57
N TYR A 427 47.19 -8.69 -17.86
CA TYR A 427 47.26 -7.25 -18.09
C TYR A 427 47.86 -6.58 -16.85
N ASP A 428 49.07 -6.01 -17.00
CA ASP A 428 49.73 -5.21 -15.98
C ASP A 428 49.25 -3.76 -16.07
N PHE A 429 48.73 -3.22 -14.96
CA PHE A 429 48.20 -1.86 -14.87
C PHE A 429 48.10 -1.42 -13.41
N ASP A 430 48.39 -0.16 -13.14
CA ASP A 430 48.22 0.45 -11.83
C ASP A 430 46.78 0.98 -11.70
N PHE A 431 45.94 0.24 -10.99
CA PHE A 431 44.52 0.59 -10.83
C PHE A 431 44.33 1.59 -9.69
N SER A 432 43.70 2.73 -10.00
CA SER A 432 43.28 3.72 -9.01
C SER A 432 41.94 3.34 -8.35
N THR A 433 41.52 4.09 -7.34
CA THR A 433 40.20 3.95 -6.71
C THR A 433 39.06 3.88 -7.75
N GLY A 434 38.25 2.83 -7.70
CA GLY A 434 37.14 2.61 -8.63
C GLY A 434 36.63 1.18 -8.70
N ASN A 435 35.53 0.98 -9.41
CA ASN A 435 35.02 -0.34 -9.77
C ASN A 435 35.46 -0.70 -11.18
N TYR A 436 35.99 -1.91 -11.33
CA TYR A 436 36.51 -2.41 -12.60
C TYR A 436 35.78 -3.69 -13.01
N SER A 437 35.46 -3.78 -14.29
CA SER A 437 34.96 -5.00 -14.92
C SER A 437 35.99 -5.52 -15.90
N VAL A 438 36.31 -6.80 -15.80
CA VAL A 438 37.22 -7.48 -16.72
C VAL A 438 36.42 -8.45 -17.58
N PHE A 439 36.70 -8.45 -18.87
CA PHE A 439 36.18 -9.42 -19.82
C PHE A 439 37.34 -10.00 -20.62
N VAL A 440 37.35 -11.31 -20.78
CA VAL A 440 38.31 -12.00 -21.65
C VAL A 440 37.57 -13.01 -22.51
N SER A 441 37.98 -13.12 -23.77
CA SER A 441 37.50 -14.15 -24.70
C SER A 441 38.65 -14.73 -25.48
N ALA A 442 38.57 -16.01 -25.81
CA ALA A 442 39.52 -16.71 -26.66
C ALA A 442 38.78 -17.75 -27.50
N ALA A 443 39.24 -17.96 -28.72
CA ALA A 443 38.83 -19.08 -29.56
C ALA A 443 39.86 -20.21 -29.48
N ASP A 444 39.37 -21.44 -29.58
CA ASP A 444 40.23 -22.60 -29.83
C ASP A 444 40.76 -22.60 -31.29
N THR A 445 41.52 -23.64 -31.67
CA THR A 445 42.01 -23.78 -33.06
C THR A 445 40.92 -24.12 -34.08
N SER A 446 39.75 -24.56 -33.61
CA SER A 446 38.56 -24.90 -34.42
C SER A 446 37.59 -23.71 -34.59
N GLY A 447 37.85 -22.59 -33.92
CA GLY A 447 37.03 -21.37 -33.96
C GLY A 447 35.94 -21.26 -32.88
N ASN A 448 35.86 -22.18 -31.92
CA ASN A 448 34.90 -22.13 -30.82
C ASN A 448 35.35 -21.11 -29.77
N VAL A 449 34.48 -20.13 -29.43
CA VAL A 449 34.81 -19.03 -28.51
C VAL A 449 34.33 -19.30 -27.09
N GLY A 450 35.25 -19.26 -26.13
CA GLY A 450 34.99 -19.20 -24.70
C GLY A 450 35.15 -17.78 -24.15
N THR A 451 34.49 -17.46 -23.03
CA THR A 451 34.58 -16.15 -22.37
C THR A 451 34.62 -16.26 -20.85
N ALA A 452 35.21 -15.26 -20.19
CA ALA A 452 35.08 -15.02 -18.76
C ALA A 452 34.86 -13.53 -18.47
N LYS A 453 34.10 -13.27 -17.41
CA LYS A 453 33.82 -11.91 -16.92
C LYS A 453 33.84 -11.92 -15.40
N TRP A 454 34.52 -10.94 -14.82
CA TRP A 454 34.53 -10.72 -13.37
C TRP A 454 34.64 -9.23 -13.05
N ILE A 455 34.38 -8.88 -11.80
CA ILE A 455 34.50 -7.51 -11.29
C ILE A 455 35.41 -7.48 -10.07
N PHE A 456 36.01 -6.31 -9.82
CA PHE A 456 36.71 -6.02 -8.56
C PHE A 456 36.62 -4.52 -8.24
N THR A 457 36.82 -4.20 -6.97
CA THR A 457 36.85 -2.82 -6.47
C THR A 457 38.24 -2.50 -5.95
N MET A 458 38.74 -1.35 -6.36
CA MET A 458 39.99 -0.76 -5.88
C MET A 458 39.70 0.44 -5.02
N SER A 459 40.42 0.58 -3.91
CA SER A 459 40.46 1.83 -3.14
C SER A 459 41.89 2.11 -2.66
N ASP A 460 42.57 3.03 -3.34
CA ASP A 460 43.91 3.53 -3.02
C ASP A 460 43.89 4.92 -2.38
N THR A 461 42.71 5.41 -2.00
CA THR A 461 42.49 6.72 -1.39
C THR A 461 41.65 6.60 -0.14
N ALA A 462 41.71 7.62 0.72
CA ALA A 462 40.82 7.71 1.88
C ALA A 462 39.37 8.02 1.42
N PRO A 463 38.36 7.74 2.27
CA PRO A 463 36.98 8.13 1.96
C PRO A 463 36.86 9.61 1.57
N LEU A 464 35.95 9.91 0.64
CA LEU A 464 35.72 11.28 0.18
C LEU A 464 34.76 12.01 1.13
N LEU A 465 35.18 13.18 1.61
CA LEU A 465 34.31 14.13 2.32
C LEU A 465 33.44 14.91 1.32
N LYS A 466 32.14 14.62 1.29
CA LYS A 466 31.17 15.17 0.32
C LYS A 466 30.59 16.53 0.71
N ALA A 467 30.27 16.70 1.98
CA ALA A 467 29.60 17.89 2.50
C ALA A 467 30.06 18.17 3.92
N VAL A 468 30.15 19.46 4.25
CA VAL A 468 30.38 19.97 5.60
C VAL A 468 29.47 21.16 5.81
N MET A 469 28.73 21.19 6.92
CA MET A 469 27.90 22.33 7.30
C MET A 469 28.15 22.73 8.76
N GLY A 470 27.99 24.03 9.03
CA GLY A 470 27.88 24.57 10.38
C GLY A 470 29.16 25.12 11.02
N VAL A 471 30.32 25.04 10.37
CA VAL A 471 31.61 25.45 10.99
C VAL A 471 32.53 26.29 10.11
N ASP A 472 32.16 26.58 8.86
CA ASP A 472 33.05 27.28 7.94
C ASP A 472 32.99 28.81 8.16
N GLY A 473 34.08 29.39 8.68
CA GLY A 473 34.33 30.84 8.75
C GLY A 473 33.39 31.66 9.66
N LYS A 474 32.63 31.04 10.57
CA LYS A 474 31.64 31.71 11.41
C LYS A 474 32.02 31.72 12.90
N THR A 475 31.78 32.84 13.56
CA THR A 475 31.74 32.94 15.03
C THR A 475 30.39 32.43 15.53
N ILE A 476 30.41 31.54 16.52
CA ILE A 476 29.22 31.02 17.19
C ILE A 476 28.85 31.99 18.30
N THR A 477 27.69 32.62 18.20
CA THR A 477 27.26 33.69 19.13
C THR A 477 26.21 33.22 20.15
N ASP A 478 25.70 32.00 20.01
CA ASP A 478 24.71 31.40 20.92
C ASP A 478 25.29 30.29 21.80
N GLY A 479 26.60 30.02 21.68
CA GLY A 479 27.31 28.95 22.39
C GLY A 479 27.14 27.55 21.81
N TYR A 480 26.31 27.35 20.78
CA TYR A 480 25.99 26.02 20.25
C TYR A 480 26.76 25.70 18.96
N LEU A 481 27.71 24.77 19.05
CA LEU A 481 28.36 24.20 17.88
C LEU A 481 27.44 23.19 17.19
N LYS A 482 27.01 23.51 15.97
CA LYS A 482 26.33 22.60 15.05
C LYS A 482 27.30 22.20 13.95
N PHE A 483 27.57 20.90 13.84
CA PHE A 483 28.47 20.36 12.83
C PHE A 483 27.81 19.16 12.17
N SER A 484 27.81 19.14 10.83
CA SER A 484 27.46 17.93 10.09
C SER A 484 28.39 17.68 8.92
N ALA A 485 28.64 16.41 8.65
CA ALA A 485 29.49 15.97 7.55
C ALA A 485 28.98 14.66 6.93
N GLU A 486 29.28 14.46 5.65
CA GLU A 486 28.98 13.23 4.92
C GLU A 486 30.26 12.67 4.28
N LEU A 487 30.54 11.39 4.54
CA LEU A 487 31.64 10.64 3.94
C LEU A 487 31.10 9.57 2.99
N THR A 488 31.78 9.35 1.86
CA THR A 488 31.48 8.28 0.90
C THR A 488 32.75 7.60 0.41
N ASP A 489 32.73 6.29 0.23
CA ASP A 489 33.84 5.50 -0.34
C ASP A 489 33.28 4.39 -1.27
N VAL A 490 34.14 3.78 -2.08
CA VAL A 490 33.85 2.57 -2.87
C VAL A 490 34.02 1.29 -2.06
N VAL A 491 34.70 1.35 -0.91
CA VAL A 491 34.88 0.27 0.07
C VAL A 491 34.29 0.67 1.43
N ASP A 492 34.32 -0.23 2.41
CA ASP A 492 33.77 0.07 3.74
C ASP A 492 34.60 1.14 4.46
N ILE A 493 33.90 2.11 5.05
CA ILE A 493 34.49 3.16 5.91
C ILE A 493 34.75 2.55 7.29
N ALA A 494 35.96 2.77 7.81
CA ALA A 494 36.38 2.22 9.08
C ALA A 494 35.60 2.87 10.25
N PRO A 495 35.36 2.12 11.34
CA PRO A 495 34.58 2.60 12.49
C PRO A 495 35.34 3.59 13.38
N ASP A 496 36.61 3.88 13.09
CA ASP A 496 37.48 4.81 13.82
C ASP A 496 37.32 6.27 13.39
N THR A 497 36.28 6.57 12.60
CA THR A 497 35.88 7.95 12.29
C THR A 497 35.63 8.69 13.60
N ALA A 498 36.29 9.83 13.78
CA ALA A 498 36.26 10.58 15.03
C ALA A 498 36.17 12.08 14.78
N VAL A 499 35.39 12.75 15.63
CA VAL A 499 35.36 14.21 15.71
C VAL A 499 36.04 14.61 17.02
N THR A 500 36.99 15.54 16.94
CA THR A 500 37.69 16.07 18.12
C THR A 500 37.57 17.58 18.19
N LEU A 501 37.49 18.10 19.41
CA LEU A 501 37.55 19.52 19.73
C LEU A 501 38.78 19.76 20.60
N ASN A 502 39.69 20.63 20.16
CA ASN A 502 40.98 20.88 20.82
C ASN A 502 41.78 19.59 21.10
N GLY A 503 41.66 18.59 20.21
CA GLY A 503 42.31 17.29 20.34
C GLY A 503 41.59 16.28 21.23
N GLN A 504 40.45 16.62 21.85
CA GLN A 504 39.64 15.67 22.62
C GLN A 504 38.43 15.18 21.83
N VAL A 505 38.16 13.87 21.85
CA VAL A 505 37.01 13.27 21.15
C VAL A 505 35.69 13.78 21.75
N ILE A 506 34.81 14.29 20.89
CA ILE A 506 33.45 14.72 21.27
C ILE A 506 32.42 13.66 20.85
N PRO A 507 31.27 13.56 21.55
CA PRO A 507 30.25 12.54 21.29
C PRO A 507 29.40 12.89 20.05
N ALA A 508 30.03 12.91 18.88
CA ALA A 508 29.32 13.07 17.61
C ALA A 508 28.48 11.82 17.30
N ASN A 509 27.29 12.04 16.75
CA ASN A 509 26.44 10.99 16.23
C ASN A 509 26.96 10.56 14.84
N ILE A 510 27.73 9.47 14.81
CA ILE A 510 28.34 8.90 13.62
C ILE A 510 27.54 7.65 13.23
N ARG A 511 26.91 7.66 12.06
CA ARG A 511 26.06 6.54 11.60
C ARG A 511 26.40 6.16 10.17
N TYR A 512 26.50 4.86 9.92
CA TYR A 512 26.48 4.31 8.56
C TYR A 512 25.12 4.54 7.90
N ASP A 513 25.07 4.52 6.56
CA ASP A 513 23.80 4.60 5.83
C ASP A 513 22.89 3.41 6.15
N GLY A 514 21.63 3.70 6.44
CA GLY A 514 20.70 2.75 7.05
C GLY A 514 19.35 3.38 7.36
N TYR A 515 18.45 2.57 7.92
CA TYR A 515 17.09 2.99 8.27
C TYR A 515 16.68 2.40 9.61
N ILE A 516 15.70 3.04 10.27
CA ILE A 516 15.07 2.50 11.47
C ILE A 516 14.02 1.49 11.01
N ASP A 517 14.14 0.24 11.44
CA ASP A 517 13.09 -0.74 11.22
C ASP A 517 11.85 -0.36 12.05
N SER A 518 10.72 -0.17 11.37
CA SER A 518 9.48 0.28 12.00
C SER A 518 8.93 -0.72 13.03
N CYS A 519 9.32 -2.00 12.94
CA CYS A 519 8.83 -3.06 13.81
C CYS A 519 9.66 -3.20 15.09
N SER A 520 10.99 -3.22 14.99
CA SER A 520 11.90 -3.36 16.13
C SER A 520 12.30 -2.03 16.77
N GLY A 521 12.25 -0.93 16.02
CA GLY A 521 12.86 0.35 16.42
C GLY A 521 14.39 0.35 16.27
N ASP A 522 14.99 -0.76 15.82
CA ASP A 522 16.44 -0.89 15.67
C ASP A 522 16.93 -0.19 14.39
N TYR A 523 18.14 0.37 14.46
CA TYR A 523 18.80 0.94 13.29
C TYR A 523 19.51 -0.16 12.49
N LEU A 524 19.01 -0.44 11.28
CA LEU A 524 19.58 -1.42 10.36
C LEU A 524 20.51 -0.73 9.37
N VAL A 525 21.80 -1.11 9.40
CA VAL A 525 22.81 -0.61 8.47
C VAL A 525 22.57 -1.20 7.08
N ARG A 526 22.35 -0.34 6.09
CA ARG A 526 22.21 -0.69 4.67
C ARG A 526 23.56 -0.72 3.96
N SER A 527 24.46 0.21 4.30
CA SER A 527 25.77 0.32 3.66
C SER A 527 26.80 0.96 4.60
N LYS A 528 27.98 0.34 4.69
CA LYS A 528 29.15 0.91 5.41
C LYS A 528 30.02 1.82 4.54
N LYS A 529 29.66 1.99 3.27
CA LYS A 529 30.38 2.81 2.30
C LYS A 529 30.00 4.29 2.37
N LYS A 530 29.04 4.63 3.23
CA LYS A 530 28.54 5.98 3.44
C LYS A 530 28.31 6.21 4.93
N VAL A 531 28.78 7.34 5.45
CA VAL A 531 28.68 7.72 6.86
C VAL A 531 28.15 9.16 6.98
N TYR A 532 27.18 9.35 7.88
CA TYR A 532 26.68 10.65 8.29
C TYR A 532 27.17 10.97 9.70
N ILE A 533 27.74 12.15 9.87
CA ILE A 533 28.25 12.66 11.13
C ILE A 533 27.45 13.89 11.51
N ASN A 534 26.92 13.93 12.73
CA ASN A 534 26.20 15.09 13.25
C ASN A 534 26.61 15.34 14.71
N TYR A 535 26.88 16.59 15.05
CA TYR A 535 27.13 17.03 16.41
C TYR A 535 26.39 18.34 16.68
N SER A 536 25.79 18.43 17.86
CA SER A 536 25.19 19.64 18.40
C SER A 536 25.48 19.68 19.89
N GLY A 537 26.14 20.72 20.38
CA GLY A 537 26.47 20.85 21.79
C GLY A 537 26.96 22.24 22.16
N ILE A 538 26.87 22.56 23.45
CA ILE A 538 27.39 23.82 24.02
C ILE A 538 28.91 23.72 24.08
N ILE A 539 29.60 24.72 23.55
CA ILE A 539 31.06 24.83 23.58
C ILE A 539 31.42 26.09 24.37
N PRO A 540 32.44 26.02 25.26
CA PRO A 540 32.92 27.20 25.97
C PRO A 540 33.31 28.35 25.04
N ASP A 541 33.31 29.57 25.58
CA ASP A 541 33.80 30.73 24.83
C ASP A 541 35.30 30.65 24.57
N GLY A 542 35.70 31.21 23.43
CA GLY A 542 37.08 31.25 22.97
C GLY A 542 37.29 30.60 21.61
N GLN A 543 38.56 30.45 21.25
CA GLN A 543 38.95 29.83 20.00
C GLN A 543 39.19 28.33 20.20
N HIS A 544 38.58 27.52 19.34
CA HIS A 544 38.67 26.07 19.32
C HIS A 544 39.12 25.55 17.96
N THR A 545 39.78 24.39 17.96
CA THR A 545 40.11 23.63 16.76
C THR A 545 39.22 22.40 16.69
N LEU A 546 38.29 22.36 15.73
CA LEU A 546 37.48 21.19 15.43
C LEU A 546 38.21 20.35 14.39
N SER A 547 38.37 19.05 14.61
CA SER A 547 38.98 18.15 13.63
C SER A 547 38.09 16.94 13.38
N LEU A 548 37.94 16.55 12.12
CA LEU A 548 37.34 15.29 11.70
C LEU A 548 38.45 14.41 11.11
N SER A 549 38.59 13.18 11.60
CA SER A 549 39.49 12.17 11.06
C SER A 549 38.72 10.92 10.65
N TRP A 550 39.08 10.32 9.52
CA TRP A 550 38.39 9.15 8.98
C TRP A 550 39.33 8.29 8.14
N GLY A 551 38.95 7.03 7.94
CA GLY A 551 39.66 6.11 7.05
C GLY A 551 38.77 4.99 6.53
N ASN A 552 39.34 4.13 5.71
CA ASN A 552 38.67 2.93 5.21
C ASN A 552 39.31 1.65 5.73
N VAL A 553 38.69 0.51 5.40
CA VAL A 553 39.14 -0.83 5.82
C VAL A 553 40.55 -1.22 5.34
N PHE A 554 41.13 -0.48 4.38
CA PHE A 554 42.49 -0.69 3.89
C PHE A 554 43.53 0.24 4.53
N GLY A 555 43.13 1.09 5.48
CA GLY A 555 44.02 1.96 6.25
C GLY A 555 44.36 3.27 5.56
N TYR A 556 43.72 3.60 4.43
CA TYR A 556 43.82 4.93 3.85
C TYR A 556 42.95 5.91 4.65
N SER A 557 43.58 6.93 5.21
CA SER A 557 42.95 7.91 6.10
C SER A 557 43.20 9.35 5.67
N ASP A 558 42.26 10.25 5.96
CA ASP A 558 42.42 11.69 5.82
C ASP A 558 41.85 12.41 7.07
N SER A 559 42.17 13.68 7.21
CA SER A 559 41.61 14.54 8.24
C SER A 559 41.37 15.95 7.73
N ARG A 560 40.45 16.66 8.38
CA ARG A 560 40.18 18.08 8.15
C ARG A 560 40.04 18.80 9.48
N THR A 561 40.56 20.02 9.51
CA THR A 561 40.54 20.88 10.70
C THR A 561 39.89 22.21 10.37
N TRP A 562 39.06 22.72 11.28
CA TRP A 562 38.43 24.02 11.23
C TRP A 562 38.73 24.79 12.51
N THR A 563 38.90 26.11 12.38
CA THR A 563 38.96 27.02 13.52
C THR A 563 37.55 27.54 13.81
N VAL A 564 37.10 27.36 15.04
CA VAL A 564 35.78 27.78 15.52
C VAL A 564 35.99 28.79 16.64
N ASN A 565 35.45 30.00 16.49
CA ASN A 565 35.43 30.98 17.57
C ASN A 565 34.03 31.01 18.19
N VAL A 566 33.93 30.93 19.50
CA VAL A 566 32.69 31.01 20.27
C VAL A 566 32.72 32.27 21.11
N GLU A 567 31.71 33.12 20.95
CA GLU A 567 31.52 34.38 21.66
C GLU A 567 30.04 34.50 22.06
N SER A 568 29.60 33.65 23.00
CA SER A 568 28.21 33.70 23.48
C SER A 568 28.02 34.88 24.42
N LYS A 569 27.28 35.89 23.98
CA LYS A 569 26.95 37.04 24.83
C LYS A 569 25.78 36.68 25.76
N PRO A 570 25.67 37.32 26.93
CA PRO A 570 24.44 37.30 27.73
C PRO A 570 23.19 37.56 26.88
N SER A 571 22.14 36.82 27.18
CA SER A 571 20.80 36.98 26.63
C SER A 571 19.90 37.70 27.63
N ILE A 572 19.15 38.70 27.14
CA ILE A 572 18.09 39.37 27.89
C ILE A 572 16.76 39.05 27.21
N THR A 573 15.87 38.37 27.92
CA THR A 573 14.61 37.84 27.37
C THR A 573 13.46 38.05 28.35
N ASN A 574 12.22 37.79 27.92
CA ASN A 574 11.03 37.79 28.79
C ASN A 574 10.80 39.07 29.60
N TRP A 575 11.13 40.24 29.04
CA TRP A 575 10.87 41.50 29.73
C TRP A 575 9.38 41.84 29.78
N GLN A 576 8.96 42.39 30.92
CA GLN A 576 7.65 42.95 31.20
C GLN A 576 7.82 44.20 32.09
N PRO A 577 6.88 45.14 32.08
CA PRO A 577 5.70 45.18 31.22
C PRO A 577 6.03 45.44 29.76
N LYS A 578 5.21 44.90 28.87
CA LYS A 578 5.24 45.24 27.44
C LYS A 578 4.18 46.29 27.13
N ASN A 579 4.53 47.24 26.27
CA ASN A 579 3.60 48.10 25.56
C ASN A 579 2.75 49.09 26.40
N TYR A 580 1.58 48.66 26.88
CA TYR A 580 0.58 49.45 27.59
C TYR A 580 0.09 48.67 28.79
N ILE A 581 0.01 49.35 29.94
CA ILE A 581 -0.54 48.78 31.17
C ILE A 581 -1.49 49.77 31.86
N SER A 582 -2.46 49.20 32.57
CA SER A 582 -3.46 49.93 33.36
C SER A 582 -3.21 49.83 34.86
N ASP A 583 -1.97 49.52 35.25
CA ASP A 583 -1.56 49.38 36.64
C ASP A 583 -0.25 50.14 36.85
N THR A 584 -0.28 51.12 37.75
CA THR A 584 0.83 52.02 38.09
C THR A 584 1.87 51.35 39.00
N THR A 585 1.60 50.15 39.51
CA THR A 585 2.42 49.42 40.48
C THR A 585 3.01 48.11 39.94
N SER A 586 2.72 47.78 38.68
CA SER A 586 3.18 46.54 38.05
C SER A 586 4.72 46.39 38.10
N PRO A 587 5.24 45.24 38.55
CA PRO A 587 6.68 45.01 38.61
C PRO A 587 7.31 44.92 37.21
N ILE A 588 8.51 45.47 37.09
CA ILE A 588 9.36 45.37 35.91
C ILE A 588 10.20 44.10 36.05
N THR A 589 9.98 43.12 35.18
CA THR A 589 10.66 41.82 35.22
C THR A 589 11.38 41.55 33.92
N VAL A 590 12.52 40.85 33.97
CA VAL A 590 13.26 40.40 32.80
C VAL A 590 14.11 39.17 33.16
N ASN A 591 14.47 38.36 32.17
CA ASN A 591 15.37 37.24 32.34
C ASN A 591 16.74 37.55 31.72
N VAL A 592 17.80 37.49 32.53
CA VAL A 592 19.20 37.73 32.13
C VAL A 592 20.00 36.45 32.37
N LYS A 593 20.47 35.82 31.29
CA LYS A 593 21.22 34.56 31.33
C LYS A 593 22.34 34.51 30.33
N ASP A 594 23.41 33.84 30.71
CA ASP A 594 24.47 33.42 29.81
C ASP A 594 24.59 31.89 29.80
N VAL A 595 24.94 31.31 28.65
CA VAL A 595 24.97 29.86 28.43
C VAL A 595 26.30 29.22 28.82
N ASN A 596 27.40 29.99 28.88
CA ASN A 596 28.76 29.48 29.00
C ASN A 596 29.44 29.87 30.30
N THR A 597 29.63 31.17 30.53
CA THR A 597 30.42 31.69 31.64
C THR A 597 29.55 32.17 32.81
N GLY A 598 28.23 32.31 32.58
CA GLY A 598 27.30 32.83 33.57
C GLY A 598 27.38 34.35 33.68
N ILE A 599 26.42 34.96 34.38
CA ILE A 599 26.35 36.42 34.53
C ILE A 599 27.21 36.86 35.71
N ASP A 600 27.96 37.94 35.55
CA ASP A 600 28.55 38.67 36.68
C ASP A 600 27.44 39.50 37.35
N PRO A 601 26.97 39.14 38.56
CA PRO A 601 25.87 39.85 39.21
C PRO A 601 26.19 41.33 39.49
N ALA A 602 27.46 41.70 39.64
CA ALA A 602 27.87 43.09 39.88
C ALA A 602 27.79 43.97 38.61
N SER A 603 27.74 43.34 37.44
CA SER A 603 27.63 44.03 36.15
C SER A 603 26.18 44.33 35.73
N VAL A 604 25.20 43.72 36.40
CA VAL A 604 23.78 43.90 36.07
C VAL A 604 23.35 45.30 36.50
N VAL A 605 22.84 46.07 35.54
CA VAL A 605 22.32 47.43 35.79
C VAL A 605 20.94 47.51 35.17
N MET A 606 19.94 47.91 35.97
CA MET A 606 18.63 48.31 35.49
C MET A 606 18.44 49.81 35.73
N LYS A 607 17.93 50.52 34.72
CA LYS A 607 17.54 51.93 34.84
C LYS A 607 16.09 52.13 34.44
N LEU A 608 15.40 53.02 35.14
CA LEU A 608 14.08 53.55 34.77
C LEU A 608 14.21 55.04 34.46
N ASN A 609 13.80 55.46 33.26
CA ASN A 609 13.94 56.84 32.76
C ASN A 609 15.38 57.38 32.85
N GLY A 610 16.37 56.49 32.68
CA GLY A 610 17.79 56.82 32.76
C GLY A 610 18.38 56.87 34.17
N GLN A 611 17.57 56.68 35.22
CA GLN A 611 18.01 56.62 36.63
C GLN A 611 18.19 55.16 37.08
N ASP A 612 19.24 54.88 37.84
CA ASP A 612 19.49 53.54 38.39
C ASP A 612 18.40 53.18 39.42
N VAL A 613 17.92 51.94 39.38
CA VAL A 613 16.90 51.42 40.31
C VAL A 613 17.43 50.24 41.12
N ASN A 614 16.92 50.06 42.34
CA ASN A 614 17.23 48.90 43.17
C ASN A 614 16.36 47.71 42.73
N PHE A 615 16.98 46.61 42.34
CA PHE A 615 16.31 45.42 41.82
C PHE A 615 16.74 44.16 42.58
N ASP A 616 15.96 43.09 42.45
CA ASP A 616 16.29 41.75 42.88
C ASP A 616 16.77 40.92 41.68
N TYR A 617 18.00 40.40 41.73
CA TYR A 617 18.54 39.50 40.72
C TYR A 617 18.85 38.12 41.31
N ASP A 618 18.24 37.08 40.76
CA ASP A 618 18.58 35.69 41.04
C ASP A 618 19.48 35.13 39.92
N PRO A 619 20.78 34.90 40.18
CA PRO A 619 21.72 34.41 39.18
C PRO A 619 21.46 32.96 38.76
N VAL A 620 20.70 32.18 39.53
CA VAL A 620 20.39 30.77 39.18
C VAL A 620 19.24 30.71 38.18
N SER A 621 18.12 31.38 38.48
CA SER A 621 16.97 31.44 37.58
C SER A 621 17.14 32.47 36.45
N GLY A 622 18.11 33.39 36.59
CA GLY A 622 18.30 34.56 35.73
C GLY A 622 17.21 35.61 35.88
N SER A 623 16.34 35.51 36.89
CA SER A 623 15.22 36.44 37.08
C SER A 623 15.72 37.77 37.65
N LEU A 624 15.39 38.86 36.99
CA LEU A 624 15.68 40.24 37.40
C LEU A 624 14.36 40.98 37.56
N THR A 625 14.06 41.48 38.76
CA THR A 625 12.78 42.10 39.11
C THR A 625 12.99 43.43 39.81
N TYR A 626 12.25 44.46 39.39
CA TYR A 626 12.14 45.74 40.07
C TYR A 626 10.67 46.05 40.33
N THR A 627 10.33 46.34 41.58
CA THR A 627 8.99 46.80 41.98
C THR A 627 9.08 48.28 42.37
N PRO A 628 8.35 49.19 41.68
CA PRO A 628 8.31 50.60 42.07
C PRO A 628 7.87 50.78 43.53
N ALA A 629 8.60 51.60 44.29
CA ALA A 629 8.27 51.89 45.69
C ALA A 629 7.02 52.75 45.85
N GLU A 630 6.72 53.57 44.84
CA GLU A 630 5.52 54.40 44.73
C GLU A 630 4.86 54.16 43.37
N ALA A 631 3.57 54.45 43.29
CA ALA A 631 2.81 54.35 42.05
C ALA A 631 3.45 55.25 40.98
N LEU A 632 3.79 54.66 39.84
CA LEU A 632 4.36 55.39 38.72
C LEU A 632 3.31 56.36 38.15
N PRO A 633 3.66 57.64 37.87
CA PRO A 633 2.75 58.61 37.27
C PRO A 633 1.97 58.07 36.06
N ASN A 634 0.68 58.38 36.06
CA ASN A 634 -0.27 57.96 35.02
C ASN A 634 -0.08 58.78 33.73
N GLU A 635 -0.56 58.26 32.60
CA GLU A 635 -0.53 58.92 31.28
C GLU A 635 0.88 59.29 30.79
N ALA A 636 1.87 58.45 31.11
CA ALA A 636 3.28 58.69 30.85
C ALA A 636 4.00 57.49 30.21
N TYR A 637 5.06 57.79 29.46
CA TYR A 637 6.00 56.80 28.91
C TYR A 637 7.14 56.55 29.89
N TYR A 638 7.52 55.29 30.03
CA TYR A 638 8.66 54.85 30.82
C TYR A 638 9.67 54.14 29.94
N ASN A 639 10.95 54.48 30.09
CA ASN A 639 12.05 53.84 29.39
C ASN A 639 12.85 52.98 30.38
N VAL A 640 12.95 51.69 30.11
CA VAL A 640 13.76 50.75 30.88
C VAL A 640 14.98 50.35 30.09
N SER A 641 16.15 50.44 30.71
CA SER A 641 17.39 49.88 30.16
C SER A 641 17.94 48.83 31.10
N VAL A 642 18.30 47.67 30.57
CA VAL A 642 19.02 46.60 31.28
C VAL A 642 20.31 46.31 30.55
N SER A 643 21.42 46.32 31.25
CA SER A 643 22.71 45.85 30.74
C SER A 643 23.29 44.81 31.69
N ALA A 644 23.99 43.84 31.13
CA ALA A 644 24.71 42.83 31.89
C ALA A 644 25.96 42.39 31.14
N GLN A 645 26.96 41.97 31.90
CA GLN A 645 28.18 41.35 31.44
C GLN A 645 28.20 39.89 31.92
N ASP A 646 28.70 38.99 31.08
CA ASP A 646 29.05 37.66 31.54
C ASP A 646 30.39 37.68 32.33
N ASN A 647 30.75 36.55 32.94
CA ASN A 647 32.04 36.42 33.63
C ASN A 647 33.25 36.43 32.66
N GLY A 648 33.01 36.30 31.35
CA GLY A 648 34.01 36.42 30.27
C GLY A 648 34.27 37.85 29.81
N GLY A 649 33.48 38.82 30.26
CA GLY A 649 33.61 40.22 29.90
C GLY A 649 32.77 40.66 28.69
N LEU A 650 31.96 39.80 28.09
CA LEU A 650 31.06 40.17 26.99
C LEU A 650 29.79 40.81 27.54
N SER A 651 29.41 41.96 26.97
CA SER A 651 28.25 42.72 27.43
C SER A 651 27.09 42.65 26.44
N THR A 652 25.88 42.69 27.00
CA THR A 652 24.63 42.87 26.27
C THR A 652 23.83 44.00 26.91
N SER A 653 22.95 44.60 26.13
CA SER A 653 22.01 45.62 26.64
C SER A 653 20.68 45.54 25.91
N LEU A 654 19.60 45.71 26.65
CA LEU A 654 18.23 45.84 26.13
C LEU A 654 17.65 47.16 26.63
N ASN A 655 17.04 47.91 25.72
CA ASN A 655 16.25 49.10 26.06
C ASN A 655 14.83 48.90 25.56
N TRP A 656 13.83 49.09 26.41
CA TRP A 656 12.43 49.10 25.98
C TRP A 656 11.64 50.20 26.65
N THR A 657 10.49 50.54 26.06
CA THR A 657 9.55 51.50 26.64
C THR A 657 8.18 50.88 26.84
N PHE A 658 7.48 51.27 27.90
CA PHE A 658 6.07 50.98 28.12
C PHE A 658 5.31 52.24 28.51
N TYR A 659 3.99 52.21 28.42
CA TYR A 659 3.10 53.33 28.71
C TYR A 659 2.09 52.94 29.78
N ILE A 660 1.85 53.83 30.74
CA ILE A 660 0.88 53.63 31.81
C ILE A 660 -0.34 54.53 31.58
N SER A 661 -1.54 53.94 31.58
CA SER A 661 -2.80 54.69 31.71
C SER A 661 -3.87 53.86 32.39
N THR A 662 -4.37 54.36 33.52
CA THR A 662 -5.53 53.76 34.22
C THR A 662 -6.87 54.35 33.78
N TYR A 663 -6.87 55.44 33.00
CA TYR A 663 -8.10 56.10 32.56
C TYR A 663 -8.65 55.53 31.24
N PRO A 664 -9.99 55.47 31.10
CA PRO A 664 -10.61 55.18 29.81
C PRO A 664 -10.36 56.33 28.83
N GLU A 665 -10.50 56.05 27.55
CA GLU A 665 -10.39 57.06 26.49
C GLU A 665 -11.75 57.37 25.90
N MET A 666 -11.91 58.60 25.41
CA MET A 666 -13.11 59.02 24.69
C MET A 666 -13.38 58.10 23.50
N ALA A 667 -14.65 57.72 23.36
CA ALA A 667 -15.12 56.97 22.21
C ALA A 667 -15.01 57.83 20.94
N ASP A 668 -14.54 57.24 19.85
CA ASP A 668 -14.49 57.93 18.56
C ASP A 668 -15.92 58.12 18.01
N SER A 669 -16.17 59.25 17.36
CA SER A 669 -17.47 59.58 16.76
C SER A 669 -17.57 59.17 15.28
N GLY A 670 -16.77 58.16 14.87
CA GLY A 670 -16.70 57.58 13.52
C GLY A 670 -15.82 58.37 12.52
N MET A 671 -15.71 57.85 11.29
CA MET A 671 -14.90 58.42 10.16
C MET A 671 -15.02 59.94 9.97
N GLU A 672 -16.20 60.53 10.21
CA GLU A 672 -16.42 61.97 10.04
C GLU A 672 -15.54 62.82 10.96
N SER A 673 -15.19 62.30 12.14
CA SER A 673 -14.34 62.95 13.14
C SER A 673 -12.91 63.17 12.62
N CYS A 674 -12.42 62.26 11.77
CA CYS A 674 -11.12 62.40 11.10
C CYS A 674 -11.14 63.55 10.07
N SER A 675 -12.27 63.76 9.38
CA SER A 675 -12.43 64.86 8.42
C SER A 675 -12.55 66.23 9.08
N ALA A 676 -12.91 66.30 10.36
CA ALA A 676 -12.98 67.55 11.12
C ALA A 676 -11.59 68.15 11.39
N CYS A 677 -10.55 67.33 11.55
CA CYS A 677 -9.15 67.80 11.65
C CYS A 677 -8.47 67.95 10.28
N HIS A 678 -8.97 67.28 9.25
CA HIS A 678 -8.40 67.27 7.89
C HIS A 678 -9.46 67.75 6.89
N GLU A 679 -9.55 69.08 6.67
CA GLU A 679 -10.58 69.77 5.86
C GLU A 679 -10.69 69.32 4.38
N THR A 680 -9.83 68.41 3.88
CA THR A 680 -9.87 67.91 2.50
C THR A 680 -9.60 66.40 2.43
N TYR A 681 -10.67 65.61 2.48
CA TYR A 681 -10.61 64.18 2.17
C TYR A 681 -11.42 63.81 0.91
N PRO A 682 -11.05 64.27 -0.30
CA PRO A 682 -11.56 63.67 -1.53
C PRO A 682 -10.77 62.41 -1.87
N LYS A 683 -11.48 61.37 -2.35
CA LYS A 683 -11.02 60.01 -2.73
C LYS A 683 -9.94 59.93 -3.84
N SER A 684 -8.91 60.78 -3.84
CA SER A 684 -7.84 60.76 -4.84
C SER A 684 -6.47 61.03 -4.20
N ALA A 685 -5.39 60.47 -4.77
CA ALA A 685 -4.05 60.38 -4.18
C ALA A 685 -3.28 61.71 -3.99
N ILE A 686 -3.77 62.83 -4.52
CA ILE A 686 -3.02 64.10 -4.61
C ILE A 686 -2.99 64.95 -3.30
N PRO A 687 -3.97 64.91 -2.36
CA PRO A 687 -3.94 65.74 -1.15
C PRO A 687 -2.92 65.32 -0.08
N PHE A 688 -2.43 64.06 -0.07
CA PHE A 688 -1.58 63.56 1.01
C PHE A 688 -0.21 64.26 1.13
N GLN A 689 0.33 64.81 0.03
CA GLN A 689 1.54 65.63 0.06
C GLN A 689 1.27 67.01 0.70
N SER A 690 0.06 67.55 0.57
CA SER A 690 -0.32 68.86 1.12
C SER A 690 -0.50 68.84 2.64
N LEU A 691 -0.79 67.66 3.22
CA LEU A 691 -0.83 67.41 4.66
C LEU A 691 0.57 67.18 5.26
N HIS A 692 1.56 66.78 4.44
CA HIS A 692 2.94 66.49 4.84
C HIS A 692 3.96 67.47 4.25
N LYS A 693 3.66 68.79 4.29
CA LYS A 693 4.45 69.86 3.64
C LYS A 693 5.96 69.90 3.93
N ASN A 694 6.44 69.21 4.96
CA ASN A 694 7.86 69.18 5.37
C ASN A 694 8.50 67.78 5.32
N VAL A 695 7.91 66.83 4.59
CA VAL A 695 8.49 65.50 4.37
C VAL A 695 9.05 65.45 2.94
N SER A 696 10.36 65.60 2.82
CA SER A 696 11.07 65.42 1.55
C SER A 696 11.34 63.93 1.33
N PHE A 697 10.59 63.31 0.42
CA PHE A 697 10.78 61.90 0.04
C PHE A 697 11.87 61.79 -1.05
N TYR A 698 13.14 61.96 -0.68
CA TYR A 698 14.23 61.52 -1.56
C TYR A 698 14.53 60.04 -1.31
N GLY A 699 14.17 59.20 -2.27
CA GLY A 699 14.46 57.77 -2.29
C GLY A 699 13.22 56.87 -2.17
N SER A 700 12.97 56.10 -3.23
CA SER A 700 12.05 54.94 -3.37
C SER A 700 10.58 55.04 -2.92
N HIS A 701 10.08 56.22 -2.54
CA HIS A 701 8.68 56.42 -2.22
C HIS A 701 7.99 57.15 -3.37
N SER A 702 7.42 56.40 -4.32
CA SER A 702 6.52 56.97 -5.31
C SER A 702 5.12 57.11 -4.72
N ASP A 703 4.38 58.16 -5.10
CA ASP A 703 3.04 58.52 -4.63
C ASP A 703 2.03 57.35 -4.63
N ASN A 704 2.25 56.35 -5.48
CA ASN A 704 1.45 55.13 -5.55
C ASN A 704 1.52 54.24 -4.29
N ARG A 705 2.55 54.36 -3.45
CA ARG A 705 2.69 53.56 -2.22
C ARG A 705 2.01 54.20 -1.00
N CYS A 706 1.85 55.53 -0.96
CA CYS A 706 0.92 56.17 -0.03
C CYS A 706 -0.51 55.73 -0.33
N TYR A 707 -0.89 55.68 -1.62
CA TYR A 707 -2.19 55.16 -2.02
C TYR A 707 -2.34 53.68 -1.66
N ALA A 708 -1.31 52.84 -1.84
CA ALA A 708 -1.35 51.45 -1.39
C ALA A 708 -1.57 51.37 0.14
N CYS A 709 -0.69 51.89 0.98
CA CYS A 709 -0.86 51.77 2.43
C CYS A 709 -2.17 52.38 2.98
N HIS A 710 -2.66 53.49 2.42
CA HIS A 710 -3.93 54.10 2.84
C HIS A 710 -5.17 53.44 2.22
N SER A 711 -5.05 52.74 1.07
CA SER A 711 -6.16 51.98 0.46
C SER A 711 -6.26 50.53 0.96
N TYR A 712 -5.17 49.95 1.45
CA TYR A 712 -5.15 48.61 2.08
C TYR A 712 -5.79 48.62 3.48
N ILE A 713 -5.93 49.79 4.09
CA ILE A 713 -6.77 50.01 5.28
C ILE A 713 -8.26 50.12 4.88
N SER A 714 -8.55 50.34 3.58
CA SER A 714 -9.90 50.55 3.02
C SER A 714 -10.50 49.38 2.23
N TYR A 715 -9.72 48.35 1.91
CA TYR A 715 -10.13 47.17 1.15
C TYR A 715 -9.62 45.93 1.89
N PRO A 716 -10.40 44.84 1.97
CA PRO A 716 -10.12 43.72 2.86
C PRO A 716 -8.72 43.17 2.62
N ALA A 717 -7.84 43.31 3.62
CA ALA A 717 -6.62 42.52 3.68
C ALA A 717 -7.04 41.05 3.73
N GLU A 718 -6.51 40.24 2.82
CA GLU A 718 -6.71 38.80 2.89
C GLU A 718 -6.09 38.30 4.21
N CYS A 719 -6.86 37.55 5.01
CA CYS A 719 -6.55 37.23 6.41
C CYS A 719 -5.11 36.70 6.64
N TRP A 720 -4.50 36.04 5.65
CA TRP A 720 -3.15 35.48 5.72
C TRP A 720 -2.02 36.51 5.85
N GLN A 721 -2.23 37.76 5.42
CA GLN A 721 -1.21 38.81 5.48
C GLN A 721 -0.96 39.31 6.91
N CYS A 722 -1.92 39.09 7.82
CA CYS A 722 -1.80 39.34 9.25
C CYS A 722 -1.79 38.06 10.10
N HIS A 723 -2.25 36.92 9.55
CA HIS A 723 -2.42 35.64 10.26
C HIS A 723 -1.80 34.45 9.51
N GLY A 724 -0.51 34.49 9.18
CA GLY A 724 0.19 33.28 8.69
C GLY A 724 -0.18 32.05 9.54
N GLU A 725 -0.57 30.96 8.87
CA GLU A 725 -1.04 29.72 9.48
C GLU A 725 -0.02 29.21 10.51
N GLU A 726 -0.50 28.77 11.68
CA GLU A 726 0.35 28.14 12.69
C GLU A 726 0.72 26.68 12.33
N ASP A 727 0.13 26.10 11.28
CA ASP A 727 0.31 24.67 10.94
C ASP A 727 0.39 24.30 9.45
N GLY A 728 0.28 25.24 8.51
CA GLY A 728 0.62 24.98 7.10
C GLY A 728 -0.33 24.02 6.37
N SER A 729 -1.62 24.02 6.68
CA SER A 729 -2.62 23.31 5.87
C SER A 729 -3.75 24.25 5.41
N GLY A 730 -3.67 24.64 4.13
CA GLY A 730 -4.63 25.52 3.49
C GLY A 730 -6.08 25.03 3.56
N GLY A 731 -6.97 25.94 3.94
CA GLY A 731 -8.42 25.78 3.87
C GLY A 731 -9.10 27.13 3.69
N TRP A 732 -9.77 27.30 2.54
CA TRP A 732 -10.60 28.45 2.22
C TRP A 732 -11.79 28.52 3.20
N ILE A 733 -11.93 29.65 3.91
CA ILE A 733 -13.17 30.02 4.60
C ILE A 733 -13.70 31.31 3.96
N ASP A 734 -14.87 31.17 3.33
CA ASP A 734 -15.68 32.22 2.73
C ASP A 734 -16.26 33.14 3.83
N GLU A 735 -16.06 34.45 3.61
CA GLU A 735 -16.82 35.60 4.14
C GLU A 735 -17.10 35.73 5.66
N ALA A 736 -16.46 36.73 6.28
CA ALA A 736 -17.07 37.52 7.35
C ALA A 736 -16.72 39.03 7.19
N PRO A 737 -17.71 39.93 7.07
CA PRO A 737 -17.48 41.37 7.01
C PRO A 737 -17.09 41.90 8.38
N HIS A 738 -16.00 42.68 8.45
CA HIS A 738 -15.57 43.34 9.68
C HIS A 738 -16.53 44.47 10.02
N GLY A 739 -17.47 44.17 10.93
CA GLY A 739 -18.40 45.11 11.53
C GLY A 739 -19.05 44.63 12.84
N SER A 740 -18.65 43.47 13.39
CA SER A 740 -19.36 42.89 14.55
C SER A 740 -18.48 42.12 15.55
N THR A 741 -17.15 42.21 15.49
CA THR A 741 -16.27 41.53 16.47
C THR A 741 -15.27 42.52 17.09
N PRO A 742 -15.49 42.98 18.34
CA PRO A 742 -14.57 43.84 19.08
C PRO A 742 -13.22 43.19 19.45
N ASN A 743 -13.07 41.88 19.24
CA ASN A 743 -12.03 41.07 19.90
C ASN A 743 -10.83 40.68 19.01
N ILE A 744 -10.59 41.37 17.89
CA ILE A 744 -9.43 41.08 17.03
C ILE A 744 -8.17 41.75 17.62
N LYS A 745 -7.22 40.92 18.07
CA LYS A 745 -5.90 41.35 18.59
C LYS A 745 -4.84 41.29 17.49
N TYR A 746 -4.02 42.33 17.34
CA TYR A 746 -2.92 42.38 16.37
C TYR A 746 -1.77 41.40 16.72
N ARG A 747 -1.18 40.69 15.73
CA ARG A 747 -0.07 39.72 15.94
C ARG A 747 1.31 40.38 16.03
N LEU A 748 2.16 39.89 16.94
CA LEU A 748 3.50 40.41 17.31
C LEU A 748 4.61 40.39 16.23
N GLN A 749 4.44 39.69 15.10
CA GLN A 749 5.56 39.41 14.16
C GLN A 749 6.07 40.64 13.39
N ASN A 750 5.23 41.67 13.25
CA ASN A 750 5.58 42.94 12.61
C ASN A 750 5.70 44.10 13.62
N TYR A 751 5.96 43.80 14.90
CA TYR A 751 6.02 44.81 15.97
C TYR A 751 7.34 44.74 16.73
N ASP A 752 8.00 45.89 16.86
CA ASP A 752 9.12 46.06 17.79
C ASP A 752 8.59 46.04 19.23
N THR A 753 8.66 44.88 19.89
CA THR A 753 8.23 44.69 21.29
C THR A 753 9.05 45.48 22.31
N THR A 754 10.05 46.25 21.87
CA THR A 754 10.77 47.21 22.70
C THR A 754 10.14 48.61 22.70
N LYS A 755 9.12 48.87 21.88
CA LYS A 755 8.42 50.17 21.85
C LYS A 755 7.03 50.08 22.47
N ALA A 756 6.61 51.15 23.12
CA ALA A 756 5.30 51.22 23.76
C ALA A 756 4.18 51.20 22.71
N PHE A 757 3.12 50.43 22.95
CA PHE A 757 1.96 50.33 22.06
C PHE A 757 0.68 50.54 22.86
N ARG A 758 -0.01 51.67 22.63
CA ARG A 758 -1.16 52.09 23.43
C ARG A 758 -2.48 51.42 23.06
N VAL A 759 -2.66 51.07 21.78
CA VAL A 759 -3.93 50.61 21.22
C VAL A 759 -3.97 49.08 21.14
N LEU A 760 -4.48 48.41 22.18
CA LEU A 760 -4.48 46.94 22.25
C LEU A 760 -5.71 46.28 21.55
N GLU A 761 -6.70 47.08 21.17
CA GLU A 761 -7.96 46.67 20.52
C GLU A 761 -8.32 47.65 19.39
N ASN A 762 -9.06 47.18 18.39
CA ASN A 762 -9.36 47.94 17.17
C ASN A 762 -10.38 49.07 17.41
N ARG A 763 -10.00 50.34 17.15
CA ARG A 763 -10.91 51.51 17.13
C ARG A 763 -11.32 51.84 15.70
N GLU A 764 -12.25 51.06 15.16
CA GLU A 764 -12.66 51.12 13.74
C GLU A 764 -11.49 50.99 12.74
N MET A 765 -11.79 50.55 11.51
CA MET A 765 -10.77 50.09 10.54
C MET A 765 -9.80 51.17 10.01
N TRP A 766 -9.65 52.34 10.64
CA TRP A 766 -8.96 53.51 10.08
C TRP A 766 -7.92 54.14 11.01
N ASP A 767 -7.54 53.44 12.08
CA ASP A 767 -6.77 54.02 13.18
C ASP A 767 -5.29 54.25 12.80
N CYS A 768 -5.04 55.39 12.15
CA CYS A 768 -3.71 55.89 11.80
C CYS A 768 -2.81 56.05 13.04
N VAL A 769 -3.41 56.13 14.24
CA VAL A 769 -2.74 56.22 15.55
C VAL A 769 -1.82 55.02 15.79
N ILE A 770 -2.18 53.82 15.33
CA ILE A 770 -1.34 52.61 15.46
C ILE A 770 0.04 52.83 14.86
N CYS A 771 0.08 53.44 13.67
CA CYS A 771 1.29 53.67 12.87
C CYS A 771 1.96 55.03 13.12
N HIS A 772 1.23 56.01 13.67
CA HIS A 772 1.69 57.39 13.84
C HIS A 772 1.78 57.88 15.29
N GLN A 773 1.45 57.05 16.28
CA GLN A 773 1.74 57.37 17.68
C GLN A 773 3.27 57.56 17.90
N PRO A 774 3.66 58.39 18.88
CA PRO A 774 5.02 58.47 19.37
C PRO A 774 5.57 57.07 19.66
N ASN A 775 6.73 56.75 19.08
CA ASN A 775 7.37 55.44 19.19
C ASN A 775 6.54 54.26 18.65
N SER A 776 5.72 54.43 17.61
CA SER A 776 4.99 53.32 16.98
C SER A 776 5.88 52.07 16.74
N PRO A 777 5.47 50.86 17.19
CA PRO A 777 6.25 49.64 17.05
C PRO A 777 6.14 48.99 15.66
N VAL A 778 5.31 49.52 14.74
CA VAL A 778 4.99 48.85 13.47
C VAL A 778 6.23 48.81 12.56
N LEU A 779 6.68 47.59 12.26
CA LEU A 779 7.75 47.29 11.31
C LEU A 779 7.13 47.07 9.92
N GLY A 780 7.61 47.83 8.92
CA GLY A 780 7.13 47.70 7.54
C GLY A 780 7.47 46.35 6.89
N TRP A 781 6.67 45.91 5.93
CA TRP A 781 6.90 44.66 5.20
C TRP A 781 8.15 44.72 4.31
N SER A 782 9.02 43.72 4.43
CA SER A 782 10.16 43.43 3.55
C SER A 782 11.15 44.59 3.30
N GLY A 783 12.07 44.80 4.24
CA GLY A 783 13.41 45.35 3.95
C GLY A 783 13.53 46.79 3.42
N ALA A 784 12.43 47.55 3.29
CA ALA A 784 12.46 48.91 2.72
C ALA A 784 12.13 50.04 3.71
N LEU A 785 11.70 49.72 4.93
CA LEU A 785 11.50 50.70 6.02
C LEU A 785 12.55 50.46 7.11
N VAL A 786 13.81 50.81 6.80
CA VAL A 786 14.96 50.66 7.72
C VAL A 786 15.03 51.77 8.78
N LYS A 787 14.01 52.62 8.84
CA LYS A 787 13.85 53.66 9.87
C LYS A 787 12.37 53.71 10.27
N PRO A 788 12.05 53.91 11.56
CA PRO A 788 10.69 54.21 12.00
C PRO A 788 10.10 55.28 11.09
N THR A 789 8.88 55.07 10.61
CA THR A 789 8.12 56.12 9.93
C THR A 789 8.22 57.38 10.78
N ARG A 790 8.67 58.47 10.16
CA ARG A 790 8.96 59.74 10.84
C ARG A 790 7.75 60.09 11.72
N ILE A 791 7.98 60.27 13.02
CA ILE A 791 6.92 60.53 14.01
C ILE A 791 6.13 61.74 13.52
N LEU A 792 4.87 61.50 13.14
CA LEU A 792 3.92 62.59 12.98
C LEU A 792 3.38 62.84 14.38
N ASN A 793 4.02 63.73 15.14
CA ASN A 793 3.59 64.14 16.49
C ASN A 793 2.13 64.66 16.55
N ASN A 794 1.45 64.77 15.40
CA ASN A 794 0.16 65.39 15.22
C ASN A 794 -1.02 64.40 15.17
N HIS A 795 -0.80 63.12 15.54
CA HIS A 795 -1.85 62.10 15.53
C HIS A 795 -2.00 61.33 16.84
N ASP A 796 -1.23 61.63 17.89
CA ASP A 796 -1.51 61.13 19.25
C ASP A 796 -2.59 61.99 19.89
N ILE A 797 -3.85 61.66 19.62
CA ILE A 797 -5.01 62.48 19.99
C ILE A 797 -4.96 62.88 21.48
N PRO A 798 -4.74 61.96 22.43
CA PRO A 798 -4.76 62.37 23.83
C PRO A 798 -3.53 63.17 24.26
N GLU A 799 -2.35 62.94 23.68
CA GLU A 799 -1.17 63.78 23.94
C GLU A 799 -1.35 65.19 23.33
N LEU A 800 -2.02 65.30 22.18
CA LEU A 800 -2.40 66.58 21.58
C LEU A 800 -3.42 67.34 22.42
N HIS A 801 -4.33 66.63 23.08
CA HIS A 801 -5.36 67.17 23.96
C HIS A 801 -4.93 67.22 25.43
N LYS A 802 -3.65 67.00 25.72
CA LYS A 802 -3.07 67.14 27.06
C LYS A 802 -3.03 68.61 27.47
N THR A 803 -3.53 68.89 28.67
CA THR A 803 -3.43 70.21 29.31
C THR A 803 -2.02 70.44 29.84
N ALA A 804 -1.61 71.71 29.90
CA ALA A 804 -0.37 72.12 30.56
C ALA A 804 -0.61 72.54 32.03
N GLU A 805 -1.86 72.61 32.48
CA GLU A 805 -2.21 73.01 33.84
C GLU A 805 -1.97 71.85 34.81
N SER A 806 -0.90 71.92 35.61
CA SER A 806 -0.52 70.85 36.54
C SER A 806 -1.41 70.72 37.77
N SER A 807 -2.03 71.81 38.23
CA SER A 807 -2.72 71.88 39.53
C SER A 807 -3.99 71.03 39.63
N CYS A 808 -4.57 70.60 38.51
CA CYS A 808 -5.77 69.77 38.49
C CYS A 808 -5.45 68.28 38.29
N ASN A 809 -4.22 67.96 37.87
CA ASN A 809 -3.87 66.63 37.36
C ASN A 809 -3.58 65.60 38.46
N ASP A 810 -3.55 66.03 39.71
CA ASP A 810 -3.45 65.14 40.86
C ASP A 810 -4.75 64.33 41.05
N CYS A 811 -5.87 64.83 40.52
CA CYS A 811 -7.21 64.24 40.64
C CYS A 811 -7.95 64.06 39.30
N HIS A 812 -7.58 64.84 38.28
CA HIS A 812 -8.15 64.81 36.93
C HIS A 812 -7.17 64.23 35.91
N ALA A 813 -7.71 63.61 34.86
CA ALA A 813 -6.88 63.14 33.76
C ALA A 813 -6.25 64.32 33.02
N LEU A 814 -4.97 64.16 32.66
CA LEU A 814 -4.14 65.15 31.97
C LEU A 814 -4.68 65.47 30.57
N SER A 815 -5.33 64.51 29.92
CA SER A 815 -5.90 64.70 28.60
C SER A 815 -7.39 65.00 28.67
N LEU A 816 -7.84 66.04 27.96
CA LEU A 816 -9.26 66.36 27.81
C LEU A 816 -10.07 65.17 27.30
N THR A 817 -9.49 64.34 26.41
CA THR A 817 -10.15 63.15 25.89
C THR A 817 -10.26 62.03 26.90
N ARG A 818 -9.43 62.00 27.93
CA ARG A 818 -9.55 61.03 29.02
C ARG A 818 -10.45 61.55 30.12
N GLU A 819 -10.28 62.81 30.52
CA GLU A 819 -11.08 63.39 31.60
C GLU A 819 -12.57 63.35 31.27
N HIS A 820 -12.96 63.69 30.04
CA HIS A 820 -14.34 63.64 29.59
C HIS A 820 -14.85 62.23 29.27
N ALA A 821 -13.98 61.22 29.26
CA ALA A 821 -14.36 59.82 29.09
C ALA A 821 -14.50 59.07 30.42
N ARG A 822 -14.16 59.72 31.55
CA ARG A 822 -14.30 59.14 32.88
C ARG A 822 -15.75 58.94 33.25
N GLU A 823 -15.96 57.98 34.14
CA GLU A 823 -17.26 57.64 34.70
C GLU A 823 -17.95 58.88 35.31
N GLY A 824 -19.25 59.03 35.03
CA GLY A 824 -20.05 60.16 35.50
C GLY A 824 -19.92 61.46 34.68
N ARG A 825 -19.10 61.49 33.62
CA ARG A 825 -19.03 62.62 32.68
C ARG A 825 -19.97 62.40 31.50
N VAL A 826 -20.93 63.30 31.34
CA VAL A 826 -21.94 63.26 30.26
C VAL A 826 -22.09 64.64 29.63
N ASP A 827 -22.58 64.68 28.39
CA ASP A 827 -22.98 65.92 27.75
C ASP A 827 -24.27 66.50 28.36
N GLN A 828 -24.72 67.65 27.85
CA GLN A 828 -25.90 68.36 28.33
C GLN A 828 -27.21 67.54 28.22
N ASP A 829 -27.24 66.51 27.37
CA ASP A 829 -28.39 65.66 27.11
C ASP A 829 -28.29 64.31 27.87
N GLY A 830 -27.25 64.14 28.69
CA GLY A 830 -26.99 62.92 29.46
C GLY A 830 -26.30 61.81 28.65
N GLY A 831 -25.83 62.11 27.43
CA GLY A 831 -25.10 61.20 26.56
C GLY A 831 -23.59 61.19 26.81
N SER A 832 -22.87 60.24 26.22
CA SER A 832 -21.41 60.19 26.28
C SER A 832 -20.77 61.36 25.54
N ILE A 833 -19.75 61.98 26.14
CA ILE A 833 -18.98 63.04 25.49
C ILE A 833 -18.08 62.42 24.40
N THR A 834 -18.16 62.95 23.19
CA THR A 834 -17.37 62.50 22.01
C THR A 834 -16.62 63.67 21.37
N CYS A 835 -15.77 63.39 20.37
CA CYS A 835 -15.07 64.43 19.61
C CYS A 835 -16.04 65.47 19.02
N ASN A 836 -17.20 65.00 18.53
CA ASN A 836 -18.25 65.87 17.99
C ASN A 836 -18.89 66.78 19.05
N THR A 837 -19.01 66.32 20.31
CA THR A 837 -19.55 67.14 21.41
C THR A 837 -18.75 68.43 21.58
N CYS A 838 -17.44 68.39 21.35
CA CYS A 838 -16.57 69.58 21.41
C CYS A 838 -16.46 70.29 20.06
N HIS A 839 -16.07 69.58 18.98
CA HIS A 839 -15.75 70.20 17.69
C HIS A 839 -16.97 70.69 16.89
N LYS A 840 -18.18 70.24 17.24
CA LYS A 840 -19.45 70.78 16.70
C LYS A 840 -20.20 71.61 17.75
N SER A 841 -19.58 71.92 18.88
CA SER A 841 -20.20 72.74 19.93
C SER A 841 -20.51 74.14 19.41
N THR A 842 -21.69 74.65 19.77
CA THR A 842 -22.08 76.05 19.57
C THR A 842 -21.87 76.89 20.83
N ASP A 843 -21.31 76.31 21.90
CA ASP A 843 -20.98 77.03 23.12
C ASP A 843 -19.84 78.03 22.86
N PRO A 844 -20.04 79.34 23.15
CA PRO A 844 -19.04 80.37 22.86
C PRO A 844 -17.68 80.16 23.54
N GLY A 845 -17.66 79.58 24.75
CA GLY A 845 -16.43 79.29 25.49
C GLY A 845 -15.66 78.14 24.85
N VAL A 846 -16.36 77.05 24.52
CA VAL A 846 -15.76 75.91 23.81
C VAL A 846 -15.26 76.31 22.42
N MET A 847 -16.03 77.08 21.65
CA MET A 847 -15.61 77.57 20.33
C MET A 847 -14.37 78.48 20.40
N ALA A 848 -14.30 79.38 21.40
CA ALA A 848 -13.14 80.24 21.62
C ALA A 848 -11.90 79.41 22.00
N ALA A 849 -12.05 78.47 22.94
CA ALA A 849 -10.97 77.58 23.35
C ALA A 849 -10.40 76.75 22.19
N ILE A 850 -11.26 76.19 21.33
CA ILE A 850 -10.85 75.46 20.13
C ILE A 850 -10.11 76.37 19.15
N THR A 851 -10.63 77.59 18.91
CA THR A 851 -10.02 78.57 18.00
C THR A 851 -8.63 79.00 18.47
N ASP A 852 -8.50 79.25 19.78
CA ASP A 852 -7.26 79.68 20.42
C ASP A 852 -6.30 78.51 20.72
N LYS A 853 -6.74 77.26 20.43
CA LYS A 853 -6.04 76.01 20.79
C LYS A 853 -5.72 75.93 22.29
N ASN A 854 -6.56 76.55 23.11
CA ASN A 854 -6.43 76.57 24.55
C ASN A 854 -7.07 75.31 25.13
N LYS A 855 -6.23 74.42 25.68
CA LYS A 855 -6.63 73.12 26.22
C LYS A 855 -6.79 73.13 27.74
N ASN A 856 -6.64 74.29 28.35
CA ASN A 856 -6.80 74.47 29.78
C ASN A 856 -8.26 74.31 30.16
N CYS A 857 -8.52 73.69 31.31
CA CYS A 857 -9.88 73.35 31.73
C CYS A 857 -10.75 74.60 31.88
N SER A 858 -10.15 75.70 32.37
CA SER A 858 -10.81 76.99 32.58
C SER A 858 -11.20 77.72 31.29
N ALA A 859 -10.71 77.29 30.13
CA ALA A 859 -11.03 77.91 28.85
C ALA A 859 -12.47 77.60 28.40
N CYS A 860 -12.98 76.43 28.79
CA CYS A 860 -14.31 75.93 28.42
C CYS A 860 -15.30 75.94 29.58
N HIS A 861 -14.84 75.73 30.82
CA HIS A 861 -15.69 75.66 32.00
C HIS A 861 -15.34 76.78 32.99
N GLY A 862 -16.38 77.49 33.46
CA GLY A 862 -16.25 78.29 34.67
C GLY A 862 -16.02 77.35 35.84
N MET A 863 -14.80 77.30 36.38
CA MET A 863 -14.48 76.35 37.45
C MET A 863 -15.38 76.63 38.66
N ALA A 864 -16.15 75.63 39.08
CA ALA A 864 -16.91 75.69 40.32
C ALA A 864 -15.93 75.85 41.50
N ASP A 865 -16.39 76.52 42.55
CA ASP A 865 -15.60 76.82 43.74
C ASP A 865 -15.09 75.55 44.43
N HIS A 866 -13.88 75.10 44.07
CA HIS A 866 -13.20 73.96 44.68
C HIS A 866 -13.03 74.17 46.20
N GLU A 867 -12.92 75.42 46.65
CA GLU A 867 -12.77 75.77 48.06
C GLU A 867 -14.01 75.40 48.90
N SER A 868 -15.19 75.38 48.27
CA SER A 868 -16.43 74.97 48.93
C SER A 868 -16.40 73.52 49.43
N LEU A 869 -15.59 72.65 48.80
CA LEU A 869 -15.39 71.26 49.21
C LEU A 869 -14.49 71.12 50.44
N HIS A 870 -13.74 72.17 50.79
CA HIS A 870 -12.80 72.21 51.91
C HIS A 870 -13.25 73.12 53.05
N THR A 871 -14.47 73.66 52.99
CA THR A 871 -14.97 74.60 54.00
C THR A 871 -15.58 73.87 55.19
N GLY A 872 -14.91 73.94 56.34
CA GLY A 872 -15.36 73.40 57.63
C GLY A 872 -16.05 74.44 58.52
N ASP A 873 -16.72 73.95 59.57
CA ASP A 873 -17.42 74.80 60.53
C ASP A 873 -16.48 75.32 61.63
N LEU A 874 -16.17 76.62 61.60
CA LEU A 874 -15.52 77.34 62.71
C LEU A 874 -16.48 78.33 63.35
N ASP A 875 -16.44 78.50 64.67
CA ASP A 875 -17.21 79.57 65.31
C ASP A 875 -16.62 80.96 65.01
N SER A 876 -17.43 81.99 65.21
CA SER A 876 -17.10 83.37 64.83
C SER A 876 -15.87 83.95 65.55
N ASN A 877 -15.50 83.46 66.74
CA ASN A 877 -14.27 83.89 67.41
C ASN A 877 -13.05 83.24 66.78
N CYS A 878 -13.11 81.94 66.46
CA CYS A 878 -12.00 81.24 65.81
C CYS A 878 -11.72 81.80 64.40
N GLN A 879 -12.77 82.21 63.67
CA GLN A 879 -12.64 82.82 62.33
C GLN A 879 -11.86 84.14 62.31
N THR A 880 -11.58 84.76 63.46
CA THR A 880 -10.77 85.99 63.52
C THR A 880 -9.29 85.76 63.17
N CYS A 881 -8.79 84.54 63.41
CA CYS A 881 -7.39 84.16 63.18
C CYS A 881 -7.24 82.94 62.28
N HIS A 882 -8.25 82.06 62.24
CA HIS A 882 -8.32 80.89 61.37
C HIS A 882 -9.31 81.13 60.23
N VAL A 883 -9.08 80.49 59.09
CA VAL A 883 -9.97 80.46 57.93
C VAL A 883 -10.76 79.16 57.98
N SER A 884 -12.06 79.22 57.68
CA SER A 884 -12.95 78.05 57.70
C SER A 884 -12.62 77.04 56.61
N ALA A 885 -12.06 77.50 55.49
CA ALA A 885 -11.63 76.63 54.41
C ALA A 885 -10.24 76.06 54.68
N LEU A 886 -10.13 74.73 54.75
CA LEU A 886 -8.93 74.00 55.15
C LEU A 886 -7.76 74.25 54.20
N SER A 887 -8.02 74.31 52.89
CA SER A 887 -7.02 74.66 51.89
C SER A 887 -6.52 76.09 52.09
N GLN A 888 -7.40 77.07 52.28
CA GLN A 888 -6.96 78.44 52.54
C GLN A 888 -6.25 78.58 53.90
N GLU A 889 -6.70 77.88 54.94
CA GLU A 889 -6.09 77.91 56.28
C GLU A 889 -4.67 77.38 56.26
N HIS A 890 -4.43 76.23 55.63
CA HIS A 890 -3.11 75.60 55.65
C HIS A 890 -2.19 76.06 54.51
N LEU A 891 -2.71 76.47 53.35
CA LEU A 891 -1.85 76.91 52.24
C LEU A 891 -1.53 78.41 52.29
N ASN A 892 -2.48 79.23 52.75
CA ASN A 892 -2.48 80.65 52.44
C ASN A 892 -2.71 81.59 53.64
N ASN A 893 -3.08 81.09 54.83
CA ASN A 893 -3.28 81.96 56.00
C ASN A 893 -1.93 82.36 56.63
N PRO A 894 -1.51 83.63 56.51
CA PRO A 894 -0.21 84.06 57.03
C PRO A 894 -0.16 84.12 58.57
N LYS A 895 -1.30 84.01 59.27
CA LYS A 895 -1.34 84.01 60.74
C LYS A 895 -0.98 82.66 61.34
N THR A 896 -1.32 81.57 60.66
CA THR A 896 -1.24 80.20 61.19
C THR A 896 -0.27 79.33 60.41
N ASN A 897 0.02 79.67 59.14
CA ASN A 897 1.12 79.11 58.37
C ASN A 897 1.94 80.23 57.67
N PRO A 898 2.77 80.99 58.41
CA PRO A 898 3.53 82.11 57.85
C PRO A 898 4.59 81.66 56.82
N ASP A 899 5.10 80.44 56.94
CA ASP A 899 6.19 79.91 56.11
C ASP A 899 5.69 79.22 54.82
N LYS A 900 4.38 78.96 54.71
CA LYS A 900 3.71 78.27 53.58
C LYS A 900 4.25 76.87 53.31
N ASP A 901 4.61 76.16 54.37
CA ASP A 901 5.25 74.84 54.28
C ASP A 901 4.29 73.68 53.98
N TYR A 902 2.99 73.96 53.77
CA TYR A 902 1.98 72.96 53.47
C TYR A 902 1.49 73.08 52.04
N ASN A 903 1.20 71.93 51.43
CA ASN A 903 0.66 71.79 50.08
C ASN A 903 -0.48 70.74 50.08
N CYS A 904 -1.13 70.53 48.94
CA CYS A 904 -2.23 69.56 48.85
C CYS A 904 -1.79 68.12 49.20
N GLU A 905 -0.57 67.74 48.82
CA GLU A 905 0.02 66.43 49.14
C GLU A 905 0.17 66.23 50.66
N THR A 906 0.52 67.29 51.40
CA THR A 906 0.67 67.25 52.87
C THR A 906 -0.56 66.66 53.56
N CYS A 907 -1.75 66.87 52.98
CA CYS A 907 -2.99 66.30 53.46
C CYS A 907 -3.34 64.99 52.72
N HIS A 908 -3.44 65.02 51.39
CA HIS A 908 -3.99 63.91 50.60
C HIS A 908 -3.07 62.69 50.45
N THR A 909 -1.76 62.87 50.58
CA THR A 909 -0.77 61.77 50.51
C THR A 909 -0.12 61.49 51.86
N SER A 910 -0.64 62.08 52.95
CA SER A 910 -0.11 61.95 54.31
C SER A 910 -0.11 60.50 54.79
N SER A 911 0.98 59.78 54.53
CA SER A 911 1.13 58.36 54.86
C SER A 911 1.50 58.13 56.33
N ALA A 912 1.91 59.19 57.05
CA ALA A 912 2.49 59.10 58.39
C ALA A 912 1.52 59.36 59.54
N ASP A 913 0.42 60.11 59.34
CA ASP A 913 -0.53 60.46 60.40
C ASP A 913 -1.91 59.83 60.20
N ASN A 914 -2.24 58.84 61.03
CA ASN A 914 -3.54 58.18 61.01
C ASN A 914 -4.72 59.16 61.24
N LYS A 915 -4.48 60.32 61.88
CA LYS A 915 -5.48 61.37 62.07
C LYS A 915 -5.88 62.04 60.78
N VAL A 916 -4.91 62.40 59.96
CA VAL A 916 -5.18 63.03 58.67
C VAL A 916 -5.89 62.04 57.74
N LYS A 917 -5.40 60.80 57.66
CA LYS A 917 -6.00 59.75 56.82
C LYS A 917 -7.47 59.52 57.12
N ARG A 918 -7.81 59.34 58.40
CA ARG A 918 -9.18 59.03 58.80
C ARG A 918 -10.13 60.21 58.61
N THR A 919 -9.65 61.43 58.85
CA THR A 919 -10.46 62.64 58.75
C THR A 919 -10.81 62.91 57.29
N ILE A 920 -9.86 62.65 56.37
CA ILE A 920 -10.10 62.66 54.93
C ILE A 920 -11.05 61.54 54.54
N ALA A 921 -10.80 60.30 54.98
CA ALA A 921 -11.64 59.15 54.63
C ALA A 921 -13.10 59.37 55.05
N ALA A 922 -13.34 59.89 56.26
CA ALA A 922 -14.68 60.17 56.78
C ALA A 922 -15.33 61.46 56.24
N ASN A 923 -14.69 62.18 55.31
CA ASN A 923 -15.08 63.52 54.85
C ASN A 923 -15.36 64.50 56.01
N ASN A 924 -14.62 64.37 57.11
CA ASN A 924 -14.80 65.22 58.29
C ASN A 924 -14.01 66.52 58.10
N LEU A 925 -14.71 67.61 57.77
CA LEU A 925 -14.09 68.92 57.59
C LEU A 925 -13.84 69.67 58.91
N ASN A 926 -14.14 69.05 60.06
CA ASN A 926 -13.92 69.67 61.36
C ASN A 926 -12.43 69.65 61.71
N CYS A 927 -11.90 70.80 62.13
CA CYS A 927 -10.51 70.97 62.55
C CYS A 927 -10.11 69.98 63.66
N ALA A 928 -11.04 69.60 64.54
CA ALA A 928 -10.80 68.67 65.64
C ALA A 928 -10.55 67.22 65.19
N GLY A 929 -10.92 66.85 63.96
CA GLY A 929 -10.65 65.53 63.39
C GLY A 929 -9.15 65.25 63.27
N CYS A 930 -8.38 66.27 62.85
CA CYS A 930 -6.93 66.23 62.74
C CYS A 930 -6.22 66.81 63.98
N HIS A 931 -6.74 67.91 64.53
CA HIS A 931 -6.11 68.64 65.64
C HIS A 931 -6.77 68.28 66.97
N THR A 932 -6.06 67.53 67.81
CA THR A 932 -6.58 67.14 69.13
C THR A 932 -6.29 68.19 70.22
N GLN A 933 -5.43 69.17 69.94
CA GLN A 933 -5.05 70.23 70.87
C GLN A 933 -4.63 71.50 70.12
N GLY A 934 -5.03 72.67 70.61
CA GLY A 934 -4.58 73.98 70.12
C GLY A 934 -4.73 75.05 71.20
N HIS A 935 -3.84 76.03 71.25
CA HIS A 935 -3.83 77.07 72.31
C HIS A 935 -3.85 76.52 73.74
N ASN A 936 -3.22 75.36 73.98
CA ASN A 936 -3.28 74.60 75.23
C ASN A 936 -4.70 74.13 75.64
N ILE A 937 -5.65 74.15 74.72
CA ILE A 937 -7.01 73.63 74.88
C ILE A 937 -7.13 72.34 74.08
N LEU A 938 -7.77 71.32 74.66
CA LEU A 938 -8.11 70.10 73.93
C LEU A 938 -9.36 70.35 73.09
N PHE A 939 -9.28 70.06 71.80
CA PHE A 939 -10.43 70.12 70.92
C PHE A 939 -11.22 68.81 71.02
N VAL A 940 -12.54 68.93 70.91
CA VAL A 940 -13.44 67.78 70.95
C VAL A 940 -13.90 67.50 69.53
N ASP A 941 -13.53 66.33 69.03
CA ASP A 941 -14.02 65.83 67.76
C ASP A 941 -15.50 65.45 67.84
N LYS A 942 -16.20 65.49 66.72
CA LYS A 942 -17.62 65.18 66.60
C LYS A 942 -17.83 64.16 65.50
N VAL A 943 -18.72 63.21 65.76
CA VAL A 943 -19.18 62.27 64.72
C VAL A 943 -19.75 63.07 63.53
N PRO A 944 -19.38 62.73 62.27
CA PRO A 944 -19.92 63.37 61.08
C PRO A 944 -21.45 63.49 61.11
N ALA A 945 -21.97 64.65 60.68
CA ALA A 945 -23.39 64.99 60.83
C ALA A 945 -24.35 64.04 60.10
N ASP A 946 -23.86 63.35 59.06
CA ASP A 946 -24.64 62.38 58.28
C ASP A 946 -24.63 60.96 58.88
N ILE A 947 -23.93 60.74 60.00
CA ILE A 947 -23.98 59.52 60.80
C ILE A 947 -24.87 59.79 62.04
N PRO A 948 -26.09 59.23 62.09
CA PRO A 948 -27.03 59.51 63.16
C PRO A 948 -26.55 58.92 64.49
N ILE A 949 -26.73 59.67 65.57
CA ILE A 949 -26.47 59.23 66.95
C ILE A 949 -27.80 59.22 67.70
N TYR A 950 -28.21 58.05 68.22
CA TYR A 950 -29.47 57.93 68.94
C TYR A 950 -29.46 58.76 70.23
N SER A 951 -30.26 59.84 70.27
CA SER A 951 -30.25 60.83 71.34
C SER A 951 -30.73 60.32 72.70
N GLY A 952 -31.37 59.14 72.73
CA GLY A 952 -31.78 58.49 73.97
C GLY A 952 -30.59 57.94 74.78
N PHE A 953 -29.40 57.80 74.21
CA PHE A 953 -28.22 57.37 74.94
C PHE A 953 -27.31 58.56 75.28
N ALA A 954 -26.52 58.39 76.33
CA ALA A 954 -25.30 59.15 76.54
C ALA A 954 -24.16 58.45 75.78
N TRP A 955 -23.36 59.22 75.05
CA TRP A 955 -22.31 58.72 74.17
C TRP A 955 -20.93 59.17 74.62
N THR A 956 -19.92 58.35 74.36
CA THR A 956 -18.53 58.79 74.42
C THR A 956 -18.28 59.82 73.32
N LEU A 957 -17.21 60.61 73.50
CA LEU A 957 -16.60 61.31 72.37
C LEU A 957 -16.02 60.30 71.37
N PRO A 958 -15.78 60.69 70.11
CA PRO A 958 -15.06 59.86 69.14
C PRO A 958 -13.74 59.34 69.71
N ILE A 959 -13.54 58.03 69.65
CA ILE A 959 -12.34 57.33 70.11
C ILE A 959 -11.65 56.74 68.88
N GLU A 960 -10.32 56.79 68.86
CA GLU A 960 -9.52 56.14 67.82
C GLU A 960 -9.75 54.63 67.79
N ALA A 961 -10.17 54.09 66.65
CA ALA A 961 -10.39 52.65 66.49
C ALA A 961 -9.08 51.85 66.63
N SER A 962 -7.94 52.46 66.27
CA SER A 962 -6.61 51.86 66.44
C SER A 962 -6.27 51.42 67.87
N ILE A 963 -6.92 52.01 68.89
CA ILE A 963 -6.78 51.61 70.30
C ILE A 963 -7.29 50.17 70.51
N PHE A 964 -8.22 49.71 69.66
CA PHE A 964 -8.85 48.40 69.71
C PHE A 964 -8.27 47.42 68.67
N ASN A 965 -7.14 47.74 68.05
CA ASN A 965 -6.49 46.85 67.08
C ASN A 965 -6.11 45.50 67.72
N GLY A 966 -6.59 44.41 67.11
CA GLY A 966 -6.38 43.04 67.60
C GLY A 966 -7.48 42.52 68.55
N ASP A 967 -8.48 43.35 68.90
CA ASP A 967 -9.68 42.91 69.62
C ASP A 967 -10.67 42.23 68.66
N THR A 968 -11.30 41.13 69.07
CA THR A 968 -12.31 40.40 68.28
C THR A 968 -13.58 41.20 68.03
N SER A 969 -13.83 42.23 68.85
CA SER A 969 -14.97 43.14 68.71
C SER A 969 -14.76 44.24 67.66
N THR A 970 -13.53 44.48 67.19
CA THR A 970 -13.21 45.49 66.17
C THR A 970 -13.60 44.99 64.77
N PRO A 971 -14.42 45.72 63.99
CA PRO A 971 -14.71 45.33 62.62
C PRO A 971 -13.45 45.42 61.73
N ALA A 972 -13.26 44.44 60.85
CA ALA A 972 -12.08 44.37 59.98
C ALA A 972 -11.97 45.61 59.08
N GLY A 973 -10.76 46.16 58.94
CA GLY A 973 -10.52 47.31 58.06
C GLY A 973 -10.83 48.68 58.70
N TYR A 974 -11.20 48.74 59.98
CA TYR A 974 -11.44 50.00 60.72
C TYR A 974 -10.23 50.42 61.56
N GLU A 975 -9.04 49.86 61.34
CA GLU A 975 -7.84 50.12 62.14
C GLU A 975 -7.40 51.59 62.08
N ALA A 976 -7.82 52.31 61.05
CA ALA A 976 -7.64 53.75 60.89
C ALA A 976 -8.94 54.56 61.09
N GLY A 977 -10.03 53.97 61.58
CA GLY A 977 -11.32 54.65 61.79
C GLY A 977 -11.51 55.22 63.20
N GLN A 978 -12.75 55.58 63.53
CA GLN A 978 -13.18 56.00 64.86
C GLN A 978 -14.40 55.21 65.34
N VAL A 979 -14.60 55.19 66.66
CA VAL A 979 -15.74 54.54 67.30
C VAL A 979 -16.33 55.41 68.40
N VAL A 980 -17.66 55.37 68.54
CA VAL A 980 -18.36 55.89 69.71
C VAL A 980 -19.17 54.79 70.39
N PHE A 981 -19.19 54.82 71.72
CA PHE A 981 -19.90 53.86 72.56
C PHE A 981 -21.04 54.55 73.31
N SER A 982 -22.20 53.91 73.33
CA SER A 982 -23.31 54.33 74.16
C SER A 982 -23.17 53.81 75.61
N ASN A 983 -23.82 54.48 76.55
CA ASN A 983 -24.19 53.85 77.82
C ASN A 983 -25.19 52.70 77.58
N ARG A 984 -25.42 51.85 78.60
CA ARG A 984 -26.43 50.78 78.50
C ARG A 984 -27.80 51.23 78.99
N ARG A 985 -28.87 50.73 78.36
CA ARG A 985 -30.28 50.98 78.73
C ARG A 985 -31.14 49.72 78.61
N HIS A 986 -32.15 49.59 79.48
CA HIS A 986 -33.08 48.44 79.51
C HIS A 986 -34.44 48.75 78.89
N ASP A 987 -34.74 50.03 78.71
CA ASP A 987 -36.03 50.53 78.26
C ASP A 987 -36.11 50.73 76.74
N ILE A 988 -35.16 50.12 76.00
CA ILE A 988 -35.14 50.04 74.55
C ILE A 988 -34.77 48.63 74.13
N THR A 989 -35.32 48.16 73.01
CA THR A 989 -35.01 46.86 72.42
C THR A 989 -34.02 46.97 71.28
N ILE A 990 -33.38 45.85 70.94
CA ILE A 990 -32.40 45.81 69.84
C ILE A 990 -33.04 46.06 68.47
N ASP A 991 -34.31 45.64 68.28
CA ASP A 991 -35.05 45.84 67.04
C ASP A 991 -35.45 47.31 66.85
N GLU A 992 -35.77 48.03 67.94
CA GLU A 992 -36.02 49.48 67.90
C GLU A 992 -34.76 50.26 67.53
N LEU A 993 -33.60 49.85 68.08
CA LEU A 993 -32.31 50.44 67.72
C LEU A 993 -31.96 50.18 66.26
N TRP A 994 -32.09 48.94 65.81
CA TRP A 994 -31.84 48.59 64.40
C TRP A 994 -32.75 49.38 63.45
N SER A 995 -34.05 49.44 63.75
CA SER A 995 -35.01 50.19 62.92
C SER A 995 -34.62 51.66 62.78
N TYR A 996 -34.23 52.31 63.89
CA TYR A 996 -33.76 53.70 63.88
C TYR A 996 -32.53 53.89 62.98
N TYR A 997 -31.48 53.08 63.16
CA TYR A 997 -30.24 53.26 62.40
C TYR A 997 -30.43 52.96 60.92
N ASN A 998 -31.14 51.89 60.58
CA ASN A 998 -31.41 51.55 59.19
C ASN A 998 -32.21 52.65 58.48
N GLU A 999 -33.24 53.21 59.11
CA GLU A 999 -34.04 54.29 58.53
C GLU A 999 -33.23 55.58 58.37
N GLN A 1000 -32.53 56.02 59.43
CA GLN A 1000 -31.82 57.29 59.42
C GLN A 1000 -30.58 57.27 58.53
N LEU A 1001 -29.81 56.17 58.51
CA LEU A 1001 -28.66 56.04 57.60
C LEU A 1001 -29.12 56.00 56.14
N THR A 1002 -30.18 55.23 55.83
CA THR A 1002 -30.74 55.20 54.47
C THR A 1002 -31.25 56.57 54.03
N ALA A 1003 -31.95 57.30 54.91
CA ALA A 1003 -32.41 58.67 54.63
C ALA A 1003 -31.25 59.65 54.37
N ASN A 1004 -30.11 59.44 55.02
CA ASN A 1004 -28.87 60.21 54.81
C ASN A 1004 -28.05 59.71 53.61
N GLY A 1005 -28.57 58.78 52.80
CA GLY A 1005 -27.95 58.30 51.56
C GLY A 1005 -26.91 57.19 51.75
N TRP A 1006 -26.89 56.52 52.90
CA TRP A 1006 -26.05 55.34 53.12
C TRP A 1006 -26.74 54.07 52.59
N GLN A 1007 -25.97 53.20 51.95
CA GLN A 1007 -26.46 51.94 51.40
C GLN A 1007 -26.04 50.77 52.31
N LEU A 1008 -26.99 49.91 52.64
CA LEU A 1008 -26.72 48.71 53.44
C LEU A 1008 -25.93 47.68 52.61
N MET A 1009 -24.75 47.30 53.09
CA MET A 1009 -23.83 46.36 52.41
C MET A 1009 -23.90 44.94 52.97
N SER A 1010 -24.19 44.82 54.27
CA SER A 1010 -24.41 43.53 54.93
C SER A 1010 -25.87 43.09 54.83
N ASP A 1011 -26.13 41.79 55.00
CA ASP A 1011 -27.52 41.31 55.11
C ASP A 1011 -28.27 41.99 56.26
N ALA A 1012 -29.59 42.17 56.08
CA ALA A 1012 -30.44 42.69 57.14
C ALA A 1012 -30.40 41.75 58.37
N PRO A 1013 -30.08 42.27 59.57
CA PRO A 1013 -30.03 41.50 60.80
C PRO A 1013 -31.38 40.84 61.13
N GLN A 1014 -31.33 39.64 61.72
CA GLN A 1014 -32.53 38.90 62.09
C GLN A 1014 -33.24 39.55 63.30
N PRO A 1015 -34.58 39.71 63.28
CA PRO A 1015 -35.33 40.27 64.41
C PRO A 1015 -35.10 39.47 65.70
N GLY A 1016 -34.91 40.16 66.83
CA GLY A 1016 -34.75 39.56 68.14
C GLY A 1016 -33.38 38.91 68.42
N ALA A 1017 -32.37 39.13 67.57
CA ALA A 1017 -31.01 38.65 67.82
C ALA A 1017 -30.39 39.25 69.10
N ALA A 1018 -29.49 38.54 69.78
CA ALA A 1018 -28.80 39.08 70.97
C ALA A 1018 -27.75 40.15 70.61
N VAL A 1019 -27.26 40.10 69.37
CA VAL A 1019 -26.30 41.01 68.74
C VAL A 1019 -26.78 41.29 67.32
N ILE A 1020 -26.77 42.56 66.93
CA ILE A 1020 -26.99 43.04 65.56
C ILE A 1020 -25.73 43.78 65.13
N SER A 1021 -25.18 43.44 63.98
CA SER A 1021 -24.06 44.15 63.34
C SER A 1021 -24.41 44.35 61.88
N ALA A 1022 -24.37 45.60 61.41
CA ALA A 1022 -24.66 45.93 60.03
C ALA A 1022 -23.68 46.99 59.50
N GLU A 1023 -23.21 46.79 58.28
CA GLU A 1023 -22.30 47.70 57.60
C GLU A 1023 -22.99 48.44 56.47
N PHE A 1024 -22.75 49.74 56.40
CA PHE A 1024 -23.27 50.65 55.39
C PHE A 1024 -22.14 51.35 54.66
N GLU A 1025 -22.33 51.63 53.38
CA GLU A 1025 -21.39 52.35 52.52
C GLU A 1025 -22.02 53.63 51.94
N LYS A 1026 -21.22 54.69 51.85
CA LYS A 1026 -21.55 55.92 51.13
C LYS A 1026 -20.28 56.56 50.58
N GLN A 1027 -20.12 56.59 49.26
CA GLN A 1027 -18.99 57.25 48.59
C GLN A 1027 -17.63 56.81 49.15
N ALA A 1028 -17.42 55.49 49.29
CA ALA A 1028 -16.23 54.86 49.88
C ALA A 1028 -15.98 55.11 51.39
N ARG A 1029 -16.94 55.71 52.10
CA ARG A 1029 -17.01 55.70 53.57
C ARG A 1029 -17.77 54.50 54.05
N TYR A 1030 -17.40 53.98 55.22
CA TYR A 1030 -18.04 52.81 55.80
C TYR A 1030 -18.47 53.09 57.24
N VAL A 1031 -19.68 52.65 57.59
CA VAL A 1031 -20.23 52.72 58.94
C VAL A 1031 -20.69 51.34 59.36
N THR A 1032 -20.13 50.80 60.43
CA THR A 1032 -20.62 49.59 61.09
C THR A 1032 -21.33 49.94 62.38
N VAL A 1033 -22.64 49.69 62.43
CA VAL A 1033 -23.44 49.83 63.64
C VAL A 1033 -23.57 48.47 64.32
N LYS A 1034 -23.14 48.37 65.58
CA LYS A 1034 -23.33 47.17 66.40
C LYS A 1034 -24.22 47.48 67.59
N CYS A 1035 -25.35 46.79 67.71
CA CYS A 1035 -26.24 46.85 68.87
C CYS A 1035 -26.21 45.50 69.57
N TYR A 1036 -26.15 45.45 70.90
CA TYR A 1036 -26.07 44.18 71.61
C TYR A 1036 -26.53 44.26 73.07
N SER A 1037 -27.02 43.14 73.60
CA SER A 1037 -27.35 42.94 75.03
C SER A 1037 -26.36 42.05 75.78
N THR A 1038 -25.39 41.48 75.07
CA THR A 1038 -24.31 40.63 75.59
C THR A 1038 -23.19 41.45 76.25
N GLU A 1039 -22.17 40.81 76.85
CA GLU A 1039 -21.06 41.54 77.50
C GLU A 1039 -20.27 42.36 76.47
N LEU A 1040 -20.00 41.75 75.33
CA LEU A 1040 -19.27 42.29 74.18
C LEU A 1040 -20.08 42.14 72.89
N SER A 1041 -19.74 42.93 71.88
CA SER A 1041 -20.39 42.92 70.56
C SER A 1041 -20.07 41.68 69.70
N ASP A 1042 -19.25 40.76 70.19
CA ASP A 1042 -18.90 39.48 69.54
C ASP A 1042 -19.69 38.27 70.07
N GLY A 1043 -20.64 38.47 71.01
CA GLY A 1043 -21.62 37.45 71.40
C GLY A 1043 -21.35 36.72 72.72
N ALA A 1044 -20.46 37.21 73.57
CA ALA A 1044 -20.24 36.67 74.92
C ALA A 1044 -21.45 36.90 75.86
N GLY A 1045 -22.44 35.97 75.85
CA GLY A 1045 -23.52 35.76 76.84
C GLY A 1045 -24.45 36.96 77.19
N PRO A 1046 -25.78 36.80 77.30
CA PRO A 1046 -26.67 37.92 77.62
C PRO A 1046 -26.38 38.49 79.01
N THR A 1047 -26.37 39.82 79.14
CA THR A 1047 -26.13 40.50 80.42
C THR A 1047 -27.40 41.07 81.02
N SER A 1048 -27.43 41.22 82.34
CA SER A 1048 -28.49 41.95 83.03
C SER A 1048 -28.37 43.46 82.93
N TYR A 1049 -27.43 44.00 82.14
CA TYR A 1049 -27.10 45.43 82.12
C TYR A 1049 -27.78 46.23 80.99
N GLY A 1050 -28.58 45.59 80.14
CA GLY A 1050 -29.33 46.24 79.05
C GLY A 1050 -28.53 46.36 77.75
N TYR A 1051 -29.08 47.07 76.77
CA TYR A 1051 -28.54 47.19 75.42
C TYR A 1051 -27.55 48.35 75.29
N ARG A 1052 -26.50 48.13 74.50
CA ARG A 1052 -25.50 49.12 74.08
C ARG A 1052 -25.42 49.17 72.56
N THR A 1053 -25.02 50.33 72.05
CA THR A 1053 -24.64 50.53 70.65
C THR A 1053 -23.20 51.01 70.52
N GLU A 1054 -22.51 50.47 69.52
CA GLU A 1054 -21.23 50.93 69.00
C GLU A 1054 -21.44 51.39 67.56
N ILE A 1055 -20.82 52.51 67.22
CA ILE A 1055 -20.83 53.01 65.84
C ILE A 1055 -19.38 53.22 65.43
N TRP A 1056 -18.92 52.34 64.54
CA TRP A 1056 -17.61 52.37 63.93
C TRP A 1056 -17.72 53.05 62.58
N TYR A 1057 -16.84 54.00 62.28
CA TYR A 1057 -16.85 54.70 61.00
C TYR A 1057 -15.44 55.01 60.52
N LYS A 1058 -15.27 55.01 59.20
CA LYS A 1058 -14.02 55.33 58.52
C LYS A 1058 -14.28 56.06 57.21
#